data_AF-A0A7S7NVX6-F1
#
_entry.id   AF-A0A7S7NVX6-F1
#
_cell.length_a   1.000
_cell.length_b   1.000
_cell.length_c   1.000
_cell.angle_alpha   90.00
_cell.angle_beta   90.00
_cell.angle_gamma   90.00
#
_symmetry.space_group_name_H-M   'P 1'
#
loop_
_entity.id
_entity.type
_entity.pdbx_description
1 polymer ?
#
loop_
_entity_poly.entity_id
_entity_poly.type
_entity_poly.pdbx_seq_one_letter_code
_entity_poly.pdbx_strand_id
1 'polypeptide(L)'
;MRIAWVVLLSGCALAQQPDVRLHLEVAGGARTFRVGEPIPVTLDFTTTGAGVLRMDTDVRLRHLQRHGADVFAATPVEGWRDPLDHLPWKWDDGTSIGSGPPRANLDALHPVRIERDLNEFLVFSQPGHYTVKVLSTRVERLSLESNTIPLVIAARDEAWTARQFAEAKALLEKAAIQRPPDGMGDPAQEDAQADAVRKLRYLDTQAAAEYLAALSGRIRRNDSEIDMALHASAVPAAAAAVMTRQMDEPELGLTQSYLSLLEMLTARALQQQQGREPTQEERAALWSSLRTRALEMGALKSPRAKAETYFYLYETERPATAGSIRDRLIEALPGAPEFVLWVMLDSNWRKIRDAREKLEPILEAVARRSSTPAGLRVPGLALRRLAELNAAAAEEIVRSKLQAGDSYSDDARLLEFSLTPSPALDRLLLEQYRKGEPVEARLARFASAAVKDEVWRAFEARFAARTEGASACPTSVFAYFFRVDAEGATRRLAELRKDGQARCIAPEVPGLEQPLMSPGLERQLLLDARSTDGWVRAKAYRTLSEAGSAEALGPLVEALSVGAGRGDEAVFAILNGKRWFLTDATYARLKAVCSPDHSCREVERLQQESKQPYLLNSWDAHGTEGVFLVNHQFVTLAAFGEFLGQLPNGTEFQWRSGGPPMRTEEAERRRAVVQLLAEHGMRLVE
;
A
#
# COMPACT_ATOMS: atom_id res chain seq x y z
N MET A 1 48.38 -66.66 2.42
CA MET A 1 47.47 -65.93 1.50
C MET A 1 47.53 -64.45 1.90
N ARG A 2 48.25 -63.61 1.13
CA ARG A 2 48.53 -62.20 1.45
C ARG A 2 47.41 -61.34 0.89
N ILE A 3 46.66 -60.64 1.75
CA ILE A 3 45.64 -59.65 1.35
C ILE A 3 46.26 -58.26 1.53
N ALA A 4 46.45 -57.57 0.42
CA ALA A 4 46.94 -56.20 0.34
C ALA A 4 45.80 -55.23 0.69
N TRP A 5 46.04 -54.37 1.68
CA TRP A 5 45.19 -53.22 1.97
C TRP A 5 45.55 -52.08 1.02
N VAL A 6 44.63 -51.75 0.11
CA VAL A 6 44.68 -50.54 -0.71
C VAL A 6 44.12 -49.39 0.12
N VAL A 7 44.99 -48.48 0.54
CA VAL A 7 44.60 -47.20 1.14
C VAL A 7 44.17 -46.26 0.01
N LEU A 8 42.87 -46.04 -0.12
CA LEU A 8 42.31 -44.96 -0.93
C LEU A 8 42.55 -43.63 -0.20
N LEU A 9 43.58 -42.90 -0.63
CA LEU A 9 43.75 -41.49 -0.32
C LEU A 9 42.64 -40.71 -1.03
N SER A 10 41.50 -40.53 -0.37
CA SER A 10 40.54 -39.49 -0.71
C SER A 10 41.21 -38.13 -0.50
N GLY A 11 41.77 -37.57 -1.56
CA GLY A 11 42.20 -36.18 -1.57
C GLY A 11 41.00 -35.29 -1.31
N CYS A 12 40.95 -34.68 -0.13
CA CYS A 12 40.17 -33.48 0.10
C CYS A 12 40.70 -32.42 -0.86
N ALA A 13 40.06 -32.27 -2.02
CA ALA A 13 40.13 -31.04 -2.77
C ALA A 13 39.58 -29.95 -1.84
N LEU A 14 40.47 -29.20 -1.18
CA LEU A 14 40.13 -27.90 -0.61
C LEU A 14 39.50 -27.12 -1.76
N ALA A 15 38.19 -26.95 -1.71
CA ALA A 15 37.48 -26.06 -2.62
C ALA A 15 38.13 -24.68 -2.44
N GLN A 16 39.02 -24.32 -3.36
CA GLN A 16 39.60 -23.00 -3.45
C GLN A 16 38.42 -22.03 -3.48
N GLN A 17 38.31 -21.18 -2.46
CA GLN A 17 37.33 -20.11 -2.50
C GLN A 17 37.55 -19.35 -3.81
N PRO A 18 36.48 -19.05 -4.57
CA PRO A 18 36.60 -18.35 -5.83
C PRO A 18 37.37 -17.04 -5.59
N ASP A 19 38.40 -16.79 -6.41
CA ASP A 19 39.10 -15.50 -6.41
C ASP A 19 38.14 -14.47 -6.98
N VAL A 20 37.51 -13.68 -6.11
CA VAL A 20 36.59 -12.60 -6.45
C VAL A 20 37.34 -11.29 -6.23
N ARG A 21 37.34 -10.42 -7.24
CA ARG A 21 38.04 -9.14 -7.22
C ARG A 21 37.07 -8.01 -7.43
N LEU A 22 37.28 -6.94 -6.67
CA LEU A 22 36.63 -5.65 -6.82
C LEU A 22 37.64 -4.65 -7.37
N HIS A 23 37.32 -4.05 -8.51
CA HIS A 23 38.09 -2.95 -9.07
C HIS A 23 37.28 -1.65 -8.98
N LEU A 24 37.92 -0.60 -8.47
CA LEU A 24 37.40 0.76 -8.43
C LEU A 24 38.13 1.59 -9.48
N GLU A 25 37.38 2.24 -10.36
CA GLU A 25 37.91 3.19 -11.34
C GLU A 25 37.04 4.47 -11.39
N VAL A 26 37.64 5.56 -11.88
CA VAL A 26 36.90 6.80 -12.18
C VAL A 26 36.37 6.71 -13.60
N ALA A 27 35.08 6.96 -13.80
CA ALA A 27 34.49 6.92 -15.13
C ALA A 27 35.17 7.95 -16.05
N GLY A 28 35.60 7.51 -17.24
CA GLY A 28 36.32 8.35 -18.20
C GLY A 28 37.79 8.64 -17.84
N GLY A 29 38.32 8.10 -16.74
CA GLY A 29 39.75 8.18 -16.39
C GLY A 29 40.24 9.54 -15.89
N ALA A 30 39.34 10.50 -15.66
CA ALA A 30 39.69 11.78 -15.06
C ALA A 30 40.28 11.59 -13.65
N ARG A 31 41.26 12.43 -13.29
CA ARG A 31 41.91 12.38 -11.96
C ARG A 31 41.86 13.69 -11.22
N THR A 32 41.43 14.78 -11.88
CA THR A 32 41.38 16.10 -11.30
C THR A 32 39.94 16.59 -11.30
N PHE A 33 39.45 16.95 -10.13
CA PHE A 33 38.09 17.43 -9.89
C PHE A 33 38.15 18.67 -9.02
N ARG A 34 37.13 19.51 -9.03
CA ARG A 34 37.02 20.65 -8.10
C ARG A 34 36.21 20.26 -6.87
N VAL A 35 36.38 21.01 -5.78
CA VAL A 35 35.45 20.95 -4.64
C VAL A 35 34.02 21.19 -5.16
N GLY A 36 33.14 20.22 -4.91
CA GLY A 36 31.73 20.21 -5.32
C GLY A 36 31.44 19.68 -6.72
N GLU A 37 32.47 19.25 -7.47
CA GLU A 37 32.31 18.55 -8.74
C GLU A 37 31.87 17.09 -8.53
N PRO A 38 30.87 16.58 -9.27
CA PRO A 38 30.52 15.15 -9.24
C PRO A 38 31.69 14.29 -9.73
N ILE A 39 31.97 13.21 -9.01
CA ILE A 39 33.04 12.25 -9.30
C ILE A 39 32.40 10.89 -9.59
N PRO A 40 32.10 10.59 -10.86
CA PRO A 40 31.52 9.30 -11.23
C PRO A 40 32.58 8.20 -11.13
N VAL A 41 32.23 7.10 -10.46
CA VAL A 41 33.09 5.93 -10.27
C VAL A 41 32.35 4.66 -10.69
N THR A 42 33.09 3.65 -11.10
CA THR A 42 32.56 2.32 -11.40
C THR A 42 33.21 1.29 -10.49
N LEU A 43 32.39 0.33 -10.05
CA LEU A 43 32.77 -0.83 -9.27
C LEU A 43 32.63 -2.06 -10.16
N ASP A 44 33.76 -2.65 -10.54
CA ASP A 44 33.81 -3.84 -11.38
C ASP A 44 34.09 -5.08 -10.53
N PHE A 45 33.11 -5.98 -10.48
CA PHE A 45 33.21 -7.26 -9.80
C PHE A 45 33.53 -8.34 -10.84
N THR A 46 34.62 -9.07 -10.59
CA THR A 46 35.08 -10.16 -11.45
C THR A 46 35.40 -11.38 -10.62
N THR A 47 35.27 -12.58 -11.18
CA THR A 47 35.76 -13.80 -10.54
C THR A 47 36.38 -14.75 -11.54
N THR A 48 37.37 -15.52 -11.11
CA THR A 48 37.92 -16.63 -11.90
C THR A 48 37.40 -18.00 -11.45
N GLY A 49 36.48 -18.02 -10.48
CA GLY A 49 35.88 -19.25 -9.97
C GLY A 49 34.86 -19.86 -10.92
N ALA A 50 34.73 -21.19 -10.91
CA ALA A 50 33.74 -21.92 -11.71
C ALA A 50 32.30 -21.84 -11.12
N GLY A 51 32.14 -21.27 -9.93
CA GLY A 51 30.84 -21.14 -9.26
C GLY A 51 30.13 -19.83 -9.60
N VAL A 52 28.80 -19.87 -9.61
CA VAL A 52 27.95 -18.68 -9.73
C VAL A 52 27.73 -18.08 -8.34
N LEU A 53 28.14 -16.82 -8.16
CA LEU A 53 27.92 -16.06 -6.94
C LEU A 53 26.72 -15.12 -7.13
N ARG A 54 25.96 -14.89 -6.07
CA ARG A 54 24.87 -13.91 -6.10
C ARG A 54 25.37 -12.58 -5.58
N MET A 55 25.01 -11.50 -6.27
CA MET A 55 25.42 -10.15 -5.92
C MET A 55 24.24 -9.20 -5.91
N ASP A 56 24.22 -8.29 -4.92
CA ASP A 56 23.31 -7.16 -4.85
C ASP A 56 23.72 -6.06 -5.85
N THR A 57 22.85 -5.78 -6.81
CA THR A 57 23.04 -4.73 -7.82
C THR A 57 22.23 -3.48 -7.52
N ASP A 58 21.67 -3.35 -6.33
CA ASP A 58 20.90 -2.18 -5.96
C ASP A 58 21.76 -0.92 -6.03
N VAL A 59 21.33 0.01 -6.86
CA VAL A 59 21.97 1.31 -7.11
C VAL A 59 21.16 2.48 -6.59
N ARG A 60 20.08 2.20 -5.84
CA ARG A 60 19.32 3.25 -5.17
C ARG A 60 20.27 4.13 -4.37
N LEU A 61 19.98 5.43 -4.37
CA LEU A 61 20.80 6.42 -3.69
C LEU A 61 20.88 6.07 -2.22
N ARG A 62 21.89 6.58 -1.53
CA ARG A 62 22.08 6.32 -0.11
C ARG A 62 21.03 7.09 0.68
N HIS A 63 19.79 6.61 0.66
CA HIS A 63 18.67 7.35 1.20
C HIS A 63 18.68 7.36 2.71
N LEU A 64 18.88 6.24 3.40
CA LEU A 64 18.68 6.21 4.86
C LEU A 64 19.42 5.07 5.60
N GLN A 65 20.36 4.34 4.97
CA GLN A 65 21.08 3.24 5.64
C GLN A 65 22.59 3.46 5.78
N ARG A 66 23.12 3.22 7.00
CA ARG A 66 24.58 3.24 7.30
C ARG A 66 25.29 2.17 6.51
N HIS A 67 24.55 1.09 6.26
CA HIS A 67 25.00 -0.17 5.73
C HIS A 67 24.50 -0.33 4.30
N GLY A 68 24.71 0.69 3.48
CA GLY A 68 24.82 0.44 2.05
C GLY A 68 25.91 -0.59 1.84
N ALA A 69 25.77 -1.42 0.80
CA ALA A 69 26.73 -2.48 0.54
C ALA A 69 28.14 -1.96 0.21
N ASP A 70 28.35 -0.65 0.07
CA ASP A 70 29.63 -0.03 -0.25
C ASP A 70 30.00 1.03 0.80
N VAL A 71 31.25 1.00 1.29
CA VAL A 71 31.83 1.96 2.21
C VAL A 71 33.09 2.54 1.58
N PHE A 72 33.07 3.82 1.23
CA PHE A 72 34.22 4.52 0.66
C PHE A 72 35.05 5.17 1.76
N ALA A 73 36.36 5.24 1.55
CA ALA A 73 37.29 5.95 2.42
C ALA A 73 38.36 6.66 1.58
N ALA A 74 38.79 7.85 2.04
CA ALA A 74 39.88 8.58 1.43
C ALA A 74 41.02 8.89 2.42
N THR A 75 42.25 8.97 1.91
CA THR A 75 43.44 9.41 2.64
C THR A 75 44.05 10.64 1.95
N PRO A 76 44.40 11.73 2.66
CA PRO A 76 44.29 11.92 4.11
C PRO A 76 42.84 11.91 4.60
N VAL A 77 42.66 11.69 5.91
CA VAL A 77 41.33 11.65 6.55
C VAL A 77 40.76 13.07 6.75
N GLU A 78 41.64 14.07 6.76
CA GLU A 78 41.28 15.48 6.73
C GLU A 78 40.87 15.92 5.31
N GLY A 79 39.99 16.92 5.23
CA GLY A 79 39.61 17.55 3.96
C GLY A 79 38.43 16.90 3.23
N TRP A 80 37.85 15.83 3.77
CA TRP A 80 36.57 15.26 3.33
C TRP A 80 35.72 14.84 4.53
N ARG A 81 34.42 14.61 4.30
CA ARG A 81 33.50 14.04 5.28
C ARG A 81 32.51 13.09 4.60
N ASP A 82 31.95 12.15 5.36
CA ASP A 82 30.72 11.47 4.94
C ASP A 82 29.54 12.43 5.20
N PRO A 83 28.76 12.82 4.18
CA PRO A 83 27.69 13.79 4.34
C PRO A 83 26.58 13.34 5.31
N LEU A 84 26.45 12.04 5.58
CA LEU A 84 25.37 11.42 6.36
C LEU A 84 25.87 10.71 7.63
N ASP A 85 27.13 10.90 8.03
CA ASP A 85 27.77 10.23 9.18
C ASP A 85 27.07 10.45 10.52
N HIS A 86 26.49 11.64 10.69
CA HIS A 86 25.82 12.14 11.88
C HIS A 86 24.41 11.58 12.06
N LEU A 87 23.84 10.91 11.06
CA LEU A 87 22.52 10.32 11.20
C LEU A 87 22.61 9.08 12.11
N PRO A 88 21.87 9.01 13.23
CA PRO A 88 22.02 7.94 14.24
C PRO A 88 21.43 6.56 13.84
N TRP A 89 20.75 6.46 12.69
CA TRP A 89 20.06 5.28 12.11
C TRP A 89 18.88 4.70 12.92
N LYS A 90 18.03 3.94 12.18
CA LYS A 90 16.72 3.32 12.51
C LYS A 90 15.48 4.13 12.11
N TRP A 91 15.32 4.43 10.83
CA TRP A 91 13.99 4.34 10.22
C TRP A 91 13.99 3.04 9.42
N ASP A 92 13.54 1.94 10.05
CA ASP A 92 13.03 0.83 9.27
C ASP A 92 11.70 1.34 8.73
N ASP A 93 11.72 1.88 7.51
CA ASP A 93 10.51 2.00 6.70
C ASP A 93 10.06 0.57 6.43
N GLY A 94 9.38 -0.02 7.41
CA GLY A 94 8.74 -1.30 7.32
C GLY A 94 7.64 -1.21 6.28
N THR A 95 8.02 -1.31 5.01
CA THR A 95 7.19 -1.57 3.82
C THR A 95 8.05 -1.52 2.54
N SER A 96 9.12 -2.32 2.42
CA SER A 96 9.42 -2.90 1.10
C SER A 96 8.60 -4.18 0.95
N ILE A 97 7.29 -4.01 0.77
CA ILE A 97 6.42 -5.11 0.33
C ILE A 97 6.59 -5.21 -1.19
N GLY A 98 7.44 -6.13 -1.63
CA GLY A 98 7.51 -6.55 -3.03
C GLY A 98 8.92 -6.45 -3.61
N SER A 99 9.53 -7.61 -3.81
CA SER A 99 10.84 -7.83 -4.45
C SER A 99 12.04 -7.39 -3.60
N GLY A 100 12.87 -8.36 -3.20
CA GLY A 100 14.18 -8.05 -2.63
C GLY A 100 15.02 -7.18 -3.57
N PRO A 101 16.14 -6.60 -3.09
CA PRO A 101 17.00 -5.76 -3.93
C PRO A 101 17.36 -6.51 -5.21
N PRO A 102 17.46 -5.81 -6.36
CA PRO A 102 17.81 -6.44 -7.62
C PRO A 102 19.13 -7.21 -7.46
N ARG A 103 19.18 -8.44 -8.00
CA ARG A 103 20.36 -9.31 -7.89
C ARG A 103 20.85 -9.72 -9.27
N ALA A 104 22.16 -9.83 -9.41
CA ALA A 104 22.81 -10.44 -10.56
C ALA A 104 23.60 -11.69 -10.15
N ASN A 105 23.87 -12.53 -11.13
CA ASN A 105 24.81 -13.63 -11.02
C ASN A 105 26.19 -13.12 -11.45
N LEU A 106 27.20 -13.34 -10.61
CA LEU A 106 28.60 -13.08 -10.88
C LEU A 106 29.30 -14.41 -11.13
N ASP A 107 29.86 -14.56 -12.33
CA ASP A 107 30.70 -15.69 -12.72
C ASP A 107 31.81 -15.24 -13.68
N ALA A 108 32.67 -16.17 -14.11
CA ALA A 108 33.82 -15.84 -14.96
C ALA A 108 33.46 -15.30 -16.36
N LEU A 109 32.24 -15.55 -16.84
CA LEU A 109 31.74 -15.07 -18.13
C LEU A 109 30.87 -13.81 -17.98
N HIS A 110 30.35 -13.55 -16.79
CA HIS A 110 29.44 -12.45 -16.50
C HIS A 110 30.00 -11.57 -15.37
N PRO A 111 31.00 -10.72 -15.65
CA PRO A 111 31.42 -9.68 -14.70
C PRO A 111 30.27 -8.68 -14.49
N VAL A 112 30.19 -8.10 -13.31
CA VAL A 112 29.15 -7.11 -12.99
C VAL A 112 29.77 -5.76 -12.71
N ARG A 113 29.27 -4.74 -13.42
CA ARG A 113 29.68 -3.34 -13.28
C ARG A 113 28.56 -2.55 -12.61
N ILE A 114 28.93 -1.75 -11.61
CA ILE A 114 28.01 -0.86 -10.88
C ILE A 114 28.52 0.57 -10.96
N GLU A 115 27.68 1.50 -11.41
CA GLU A 115 28.01 2.93 -11.49
C GLU A 115 27.56 3.67 -10.22
N ARG A 116 28.39 4.58 -9.72
CA ARG A 116 28.16 5.36 -8.50
C ARG A 116 28.67 6.79 -8.67
N ASP A 117 28.08 7.69 -7.90
CA ASP A 117 28.70 8.98 -7.61
C ASP A 117 29.45 8.88 -6.29
N LEU A 118 30.76 9.16 -6.29
CA LEU A 118 31.55 9.13 -5.06
C LEU A 118 31.08 10.16 -4.03
N ASN A 119 30.53 11.28 -4.49
CA ASN A 119 30.05 12.37 -3.65
C ASN A 119 28.85 11.99 -2.75
N GLU A 120 28.20 10.86 -3.00
CA GLU A 120 27.21 10.26 -2.08
C GLU A 120 27.84 9.79 -0.76
N PHE A 121 29.13 9.49 -0.79
CA PHE A 121 29.87 8.90 0.33
C PHE A 121 30.97 9.81 0.85
N LEU A 122 31.61 10.59 -0.04
CA LEU A 122 32.72 11.48 0.28
C LEU A 122 32.49 12.89 -0.28
N VAL A 123 32.26 13.87 0.60
CA VAL A 123 32.22 15.28 0.22
C VAL A 123 33.55 15.93 0.56
N PHE A 124 34.35 16.24 -0.46
CA PHE A 124 35.62 16.95 -0.32
C PHE A 124 35.38 18.44 -0.08
N SER A 125 35.96 18.96 1.00
CA SER A 125 35.85 20.37 1.42
C SER A 125 37.16 21.14 1.27
N GLN A 126 38.28 20.45 1.08
CA GLN A 126 39.60 21.07 0.93
C GLN A 126 40.32 20.57 -0.34
N PRO A 127 41.05 21.45 -1.04
CA PRO A 127 41.91 21.02 -2.13
C PRO A 127 43.06 20.14 -1.63
N GLY A 128 43.48 19.17 -2.43
CA GLY A 128 44.55 18.26 -2.06
C GLY A 128 44.66 17.03 -2.95
N HIS A 129 45.63 16.17 -2.61
CA HIS A 129 45.80 14.87 -3.22
C HIS A 129 45.20 13.80 -2.30
N TYR A 130 44.25 13.04 -2.82
CA TYR A 130 43.56 12.00 -2.07
C TYR A 130 43.77 10.64 -2.73
N THR A 131 43.81 9.58 -1.93
CA THR A 131 43.69 8.20 -2.40
C THR A 131 42.39 7.62 -1.89
N VAL A 132 41.56 7.08 -2.77
CA VAL A 132 40.24 6.56 -2.45
C VAL A 132 40.21 5.05 -2.64
N LYS A 133 39.55 4.35 -1.73
CA LYS A 133 39.21 2.93 -1.84
C LYS A 133 37.78 2.66 -1.38
N VAL A 134 37.24 1.51 -1.74
CA VAL A 134 35.93 1.04 -1.29
C VAL A 134 36.01 -0.35 -0.68
N LEU A 135 35.26 -0.55 0.40
CA LEU A 135 34.94 -1.87 0.95
C LEU A 135 33.50 -2.19 0.55
N SER A 136 33.28 -3.32 -0.14
CA SER A 136 31.95 -3.73 -0.60
C SER A 136 31.52 -5.09 -0.06
N THR A 137 30.29 -5.21 0.40
CA THR A 137 29.63 -6.44 0.86
C THR A 137 28.52 -6.89 -0.09
N ARG A 138 28.54 -6.45 -1.35
CA ARG A 138 27.51 -6.77 -2.37
C ARG A 138 27.45 -8.25 -2.72
N VAL A 139 28.59 -8.94 -2.70
CA VAL A 139 28.65 -10.36 -3.03
C VAL A 139 28.29 -11.16 -1.79
N GLU A 140 27.31 -12.06 -1.90
CA GLU A 140 26.76 -12.79 -0.75
C GLU A 140 27.88 -13.46 0.07
N ARG A 141 27.96 -13.10 1.37
CA ARG A 141 28.92 -13.62 2.36
C ARG A 141 30.39 -13.24 2.13
N LEU A 142 30.68 -12.28 1.24
CA LEU A 142 32.02 -11.77 1.00
C LEU A 142 32.11 -10.27 1.29
N SER A 143 33.26 -9.85 1.80
CA SER A 143 33.63 -8.45 1.95
C SER A 143 34.88 -8.21 1.12
N LEU A 144 34.77 -7.36 0.10
CA LEU A 144 35.81 -7.13 -0.91
C LEU A 144 36.36 -5.71 -0.75
N GLU A 145 37.68 -5.59 -0.68
CA GLU A 145 38.35 -4.30 -0.75
C GLU A 145 38.83 -4.05 -2.20
N SER A 146 38.63 -2.84 -2.70
CA SER A 146 39.08 -2.44 -4.03
C SER A 146 40.58 -2.09 -4.07
N ASN A 147 41.12 -1.90 -5.27
CA ASN A 147 42.32 -1.08 -5.44
C ASN A 147 42.08 0.37 -4.97
N THR A 148 43.18 1.10 -4.79
CA THR A 148 43.15 2.54 -4.53
C THR A 148 43.22 3.34 -5.84
N ILE A 149 42.46 4.43 -5.93
CA ILE A 149 42.55 5.41 -7.03
C ILE A 149 43.09 6.75 -6.53
N PRO A 150 44.02 7.41 -7.24
CA PRO A 150 44.48 8.74 -6.90
C PRO A 150 43.54 9.82 -7.47
N LEU A 151 43.16 10.80 -6.65
CA LEU A 151 42.39 11.97 -7.02
C LEU A 151 43.14 13.25 -6.65
N VAL A 152 43.00 14.27 -7.47
CA VAL A 152 43.46 15.65 -7.22
C VAL A 152 42.23 16.52 -7.11
N ILE A 153 41.95 17.01 -5.91
CA ILE A 153 40.86 17.95 -5.67
C ILE A 153 41.42 19.36 -5.75
N ALA A 154 41.03 20.11 -6.77
CA ALA A 154 41.34 21.52 -6.93
C ALA A 154 40.44 22.39 -6.04
N ALA A 155 40.90 23.60 -5.76
CA ALA A 155 40.11 24.57 -5.01
C ALA A 155 38.79 24.86 -5.73
N ARG A 156 37.78 25.28 -4.95
CA ARG A 156 36.48 25.68 -5.49
C ARG A 156 36.67 26.82 -6.49
N ASP A 157 36.10 26.66 -7.67
CA ASP A 157 35.97 27.71 -8.67
C ASP A 157 34.59 28.35 -8.52
N GLU A 158 34.55 29.58 -8.02
CA GLU A 158 33.29 30.28 -7.75
C GLU A 158 32.49 30.58 -9.02
N ALA A 159 33.16 30.86 -10.15
CA ALA A 159 32.48 31.13 -11.42
C ALA A 159 31.89 29.85 -12.01
N TRP A 160 32.58 28.72 -11.88
CA TRP A 160 32.02 27.41 -12.22
C TRP A 160 30.87 27.03 -11.28
N THR A 161 31.04 27.20 -9.96
CA THR A 161 30.01 26.90 -8.95
C THR A 161 28.74 27.70 -9.19
N ALA A 162 28.86 29.00 -9.46
CA ALA A 162 27.72 29.86 -9.77
C ALA A 162 26.98 29.43 -11.04
N ARG A 163 27.70 29.00 -12.08
CA ARG A 163 27.09 28.44 -13.31
C ARG A 163 26.35 27.14 -13.03
N GLN A 164 26.97 26.20 -12.31
CA GLN A 164 26.34 24.93 -11.96
C GLN A 164 25.08 25.11 -11.11
N PHE A 165 25.11 26.04 -10.14
CA PHE A 165 23.94 26.43 -9.36
C PHE A 165 22.83 26.99 -10.26
N ALA A 166 23.16 27.96 -11.13
CA ALA A 166 22.19 28.60 -12.02
C ALA A 166 21.54 27.60 -13.00
N GLU A 167 22.32 26.67 -13.56
CA GLU A 167 21.83 25.60 -14.45
C GLU A 167 20.85 24.67 -13.73
N ALA A 168 21.22 24.16 -12.55
CA ALA A 168 20.38 23.26 -11.77
C ALA A 168 19.09 23.95 -11.29
N LYS A 169 19.21 25.21 -10.82
CA LYS A 169 18.08 26.05 -10.43
C LYS A 169 17.10 26.25 -11.59
N ALA A 170 17.60 26.64 -12.77
CA ALA A 170 16.76 26.86 -13.94
C ALA A 170 16.01 25.58 -14.37
N LEU A 171 16.63 24.41 -14.26
CA LEU A 171 16.00 23.12 -14.55
C LEU A 171 14.83 22.85 -13.59
N LEU A 172 15.06 23.02 -12.28
CA LEU A 172 14.04 22.80 -11.25
C LEU A 172 12.88 23.82 -11.34
N GLU A 173 13.16 25.08 -11.65
CA GLU A 173 12.13 26.12 -11.84
C GLU A 173 11.26 25.84 -13.08
N LYS A 174 11.87 25.39 -14.19
CA LYS A 174 11.12 25.00 -15.40
C LYS A 174 10.20 23.81 -15.13
N ALA A 175 10.70 22.82 -14.40
CA ALA A 175 9.93 21.63 -14.03
C ALA A 175 8.73 21.92 -13.13
N ALA A 176 8.87 22.84 -12.17
CA ALA A 176 7.79 23.21 -11.25
C ALA A 176 6.55 23.77 -11.96
N ILE A 177 6.72 24.35 -13.16
CA ILE A 177 5.65 24.93 -13.98
C ILE A 177 4.87 23.84 -14.76
N GLN A 178 5.49 22.71 -15.09
CA GLN A 178 4.97 21.71 -16.03
C GLN A 178 4.35 20.49 -15.34
N ARG A 179 3.52 20.69 -14.31
CA ARG A 179 2.87 19.58 -13.60
C ARG A 179 1.83 18.89 -14.52
N PRO A 180 2.01 17.62 -14.93
CA PRO A 180 1.00 16.92 -15.72
C PRO A 180 -0.26 16.70 -14.86
N PRO A 181 -1.47 16.91 -15.39
CA PRO A 181 -2.73 16.72 -14.65
C PRO A 181 -2.99 15.26 -14.23
N ASP A 182 -2.36 14.31 -14.92
CA ASP A 182 -2.60 12.87 -14.90
C ASP A 182 -1.61 12.08 -14.04
N GLY A 183 -0.70 12.76 -13.35
CA GLY A 183 0.12 12.17 -12.28
C GLY A 183 1.27 11.28 -12.75
N MET A 184 1.28 10.76 -13.98
CA MET A 184 2.43 10.07 -14.57
C MET A 184 3.36 11.08 -15.22
N GLY A 185 4.54 11.29 -14.62
CA GLY A 185 5.58 12.11 -15.23
C GLY A 185 6.28 11.41 -16.38
N ASP A 186 6.96 12.21 -17.21
CA ASP A 186 8.04 11.70 -18.04
C ASP A 186 9.20 11.26 -17.11
N PRO A 187 9.55 9.96 -17.06
CA PRO A 187 10.64 9.48 -16.20
C PRO A 187 11.96 10.21 -16.47
N ALA A 188 12.25 10.55 -17.72
CA ALA A 188 13.49 11.26 -18.06
C ALA A 188 13.53 12.68 -17.46
N GLN A 189 12.36 13.32 -17.34
CA GLN A 189 12.25 14.62 -16.70
C GLN A 189 12.40 14.50 -15.17
N GLU A 190 11.90 13.42 -14.57
CA GLU A 190 12.07 13.14 -13.14
C GLU A 190 13.54 12.85 -12.81
N ASP A 191 14.21 12.00 -13.59
CA ASP A 191 15.65 11.73 -13.48
C ASP A 191 16.47 13.02 -13.60
N ALA A 192 16.17 13.88 -14.59
CA ALA A 192 16.86 15.15 -14.76
C ALA A 192 16.67 16.12 -13.58
N GLN A 193 15.52 16.07 -12.89
CA GLN A 193 15.29 16.87 -11.68
C GLN A 193 16.05 16.31 -10.48
N ALA A 194 16.03 14.98 -10.30
CA ALA A 194 16.84 14.32 -9.28
C ALA A 194 18.32 14.66 -9.46
N ASP A 195 18.84 14.63 -10.70
CA ASP A 195 20.20 15.04 -11.05
C ASP A 195 20.50 16.50 -10.69
N ALA A 196 19.55 17.40 -10.91
CA ALA A 196 19.71 18.80 -10.53
C ALA A 196 19.77 18.98 -9.01
N VAL A 197 18.95 18.26 -8.24
CA VAL A 197 19.02 18.25 -6.77
C VAL A 197 20.35 17.66 -6.29
N ARG A 198 20.80 16.54 -6.87
CA ARG A 198 22.11 15.93 -6.57
C ARG A 198 23.25 16.90 -6.85
N LYS A 199 23.23 17.57 -8.00
CA LYS A 199 24.21 18.61 -8.34
C LYS A 199 24.23 19.71 -7.28
N LEU A 200 23.09 20.25 -6.89
CA LEU A 200 23.01 21.28 -5.83
C LEU A 200 23.54 20.78 -4.47
N ARG A 201 23.23 19.54 -4.10
CA ARG A 201 23.76 18.88 -2.90
C ARG A 201 25.28 18.81 -2.94
N TYR A 202 25.86 18.35 -4.05
CA TYR A 202 27.31 18.20 -4.19
C TYR A 202 28.06 19.53 -4.16
N LEU A 203 27.45 20.60 -4.67
CA LEU A 203 28.03 21.94 -4.53
C LEU A 203 28.22 22.32 -3.05
N ASP A 204 27.39 21.83 -2.13
CA ASP A 204 27.47 22.05 -0.67
C ASP A 204 27.74 23.52 -0.30
N THR A 205 27.04 24.45 -0.98
CA THR A 205 27.09 25.90 -0.71
C THR A 205 25.89 26.36 0.10
N GLN A 206 26.04 27.49 0.78
CA GLN A 206 24.92 28.17 1.44
C GLN A 206 23.78 28.48 0.45
N ALA A 207 24.08 29.00 -0.73
CA ALA A 207 23.05 29.31 -1.74
C ALA A 207 22.28 28.05 -2.21
N ALA A 208 22.96 26.92 -2.38
CA ALA A 208 22.33 25.65 -2.73
C ALA A 208 21.42 25.15 -1.61
N ALA A 209 21.89 25.16 -0.36
CA ALA A 209 21.12 24.72 0.79
C ALA A 209 19.89 25.61 1.03
N GLU A 210 20.02 26.93 0.94
CA GLU A 210 18.91 27.87 1.08
C GLU A 210 17.86 27.69 -0.03
N TYR A 211 18.30 27.47 -1.27
CA TYR A 211 17.39 27.24 -2.39
C TYR A 211 16.64 25.92 -2.25
N LEU A 212 17.32 24.82 -1.93
CA LEU A 212 16.68 23.52 -1.70
C LEU A 212 15.70 23.58 -0.51
N ALA A 213 16.10 24.25 0.57
CA ALA A 213 15.23 24.50 1.72
C ALA A 213 13.98 25.29 1.30
N ALA A 214 14.13 26.22 0.35
CA ALA A 214 13.01 27.01 -0.13
C ALA A 214 11.98 26.21 -0.94
N LEU A 215 12.42 25.11 -1.57
CA LEU A 215 11.56 24.19 -2.33
C LEU A 215 10.89 23.13 -1.44
N SER A 216 11.46 22.83 -0.27
CA SER A 216 10.94 21.81 0.65
C SER A 216 9.47 22.06 0.99
N GLY A 217 8.65 21.02 0.87
CA GLY A 217 7.20 21.08 1.11
C GLY A 217 6.38 21.72 -0.01
N ARG A 218 7.00 22.28 -1.06
CA ARG A 218 6.30 22.84 -2.23
C ARG A 218 6.26 21.89 -3.41
N ILE A 219 7.32 21.11 -3.62
CA ILE A 219 7.48 20.26 -4.81
C ILE A 219 7.40 18.79 -4.41
N ARG A 220 6.25 18.16 -4.65
CA ARG A 220 6.05 16.74 -4.27
C ARG A 220 6.89 15.72 -5.04
N ARG A 221 7.45 16.12 -6.19
CA ARG A 221 8.32 15.26 -6.98
C ARG A 221 9.76 15.54 -6.56
N ASN A 222 10.46 14.49 -6.14
CA ASN A 222 11.82 14.56 -5.58
C ASN A 222 11.92 15.16 -4.16
N ASP A 223 10.82 15.20 -3.38
CA ASP A 223 10.88 15.59 -1.96
C ASP A 223 11.94 14.77 -1.21
N SER A 224 12.05 13.47 -1.48
CA SER A 224 13.07 12.59 -0.90
C SER A 224 14.51 13.00 -1.24
N GLU A 225 14.75 13.48 -2.47
CA GLU A 225 16.07 13.97 -2.88
C GLU A 225 16.42 15.29 -2.20
N ILE A 226 15.43 16.19 -2.11
CA ILE A 226 15.59 17.50 -1.47
C ILE A 226 15.86 17.30 0.02
N ASP A 227 15.08 16.45 0.69
CA ASP A 227 15.25 16.11 2.10
C ASP A 227 16.65 15.52 2.34
N MET A 228 17.09 14.57 1.50
CA MET A 228 18.45 14.01 1.61
C MET A 228 19.53 15.07 1.38
N ALA A 229 19.36 15.95 0.40
CA ALA A 229 20.31 17.02 0.13
C ALA A 229 20.45 17.99 1.30
N LEU A 230 19.34 18.29 1.98
CA LEU A 230 19.34 19.11 3.17
C LEU A 230 19.94 18.37 4.37
N HIS A 231 19.65 17.08 4.54
CA HIS A 231 20.32 16.23 5.53
C HIS A 231 21.83 16.17 5.32
N ALA A 232 22.30 16.12 4.08
CA ALA A 232 23.73 16.07 3.73
C ALA A 232 24.48 17.39 3.92
N SER A 233 23.76 18.53 3.95
CA SER A 233 24.35 19.87 3.91
C SER A 233 25.35 20.14 5.04
N ALA A 234 26.44 20.86 4.72
CA ALA A 234 27.41 21.37 5.71
C ALA A 234 26.90 22.61 6.46
N VAL A 235 25.86 23.27 5.96
CA VAL A 235 25.35 24.56 6.43
C VAL A 235 23.88 24.46 6.90
N PRO A 236 23.56 23.54 7.83
CA PRO A 236 22.19 23.27 8.26
C PRO A 236 21.48 24.49 8.87
N ALA A 237 22.23 25.42 9.47
CA ALA A 237 21.69 26.66 10.04
C ALA A 237 21.03 27.55 8.97
N ALA A 238 21.62 27.66 7.77
CA ALA A 238 21.08 28.49 6.69
C ALA A 238 19.77 27.89 6.15
N ALA A 239 19.75 26.57 5.94
CA ALA A 239 18.55 25.84 5.52
C ALA A 239 17.42 25.94 6.58
N ALA A 240 17.73 25.70 7.86
CA ALA A 240 16.77 25.82 8.96
C ALA A 240 16.17 27.23 9.04
N ALA A 241 16.99 28.26 8.83
CA ALA A 241 16.52 29.65 8.84
C ALA A 241 15.54 29.95 7.70
N VAL A 242 15.79 29.41 6.50
CA VAL A 242 14.85 29.53 5.37
C VAL A 242 13.52 28.84 5.72
N MET A 243 13.56 27.57 6.10
CA MET A 243 12.35 26.81 6.43
C MET A 243 11.56 27.45 7.57
N THR A 244 12.23 27.91 8.63
CA THR A 244 11.56 28.61 9.75
C THR A 244 10.78 29.84 9.28
N ARG A 245 11.33 30.64 8.35
CA ARG A 245 10.62 31.80 7.79
C ARG A 245 9.42 31.39 6.94
N GLN A 246 9.56 30.31 6.16
CA GLN A 246 8.50 29.83 5.28
C GLN A 246 7.32 29.22 6.03
N MET A 247 7.49 28.87 7.31
CA MET A 247 6.38 28.44 8.15
C MET A 247 5.22 29.44 8.17
N ASP A 248 5.47 30.72 7.89
CA ASP A 248 4.48 31.78 7.90
C ASP A 248 3.73 31.92 6.55
N GLU A 249 4.16 31.19 5.50
CA GLU A 249 3.56 31.29 4.17
C GLU A 249 2.17 30.64 4.11
N PRO A 250 1.14 31.32 3.57
CA PRO A 250 -0.23 30.80 3.60
C PRO A 250 -0.42 29.46 2.88
N GLU A 251 0.28 29.24 1.77
CA GLU A 251 0.10 28.06 0.92
C GLU A 251 0.94 26.84 1.31
N LEU A 252 1.87 27.00 2.25
CA LEU A 252 2.75 25.91 2.69
C LEU A 252 2.09 25.10 3.81
N GLY A 253 1.68 23.87 3.53
CA GLY A 253 1.25 22.91 4.54
C GLY A 253 2.46 22.42 5.37
N LEU A 254 2.35 22.50 6.70
CA LEU A 254 3.42 22.06 7.60
C LEU A 254 3.24 20.56 7.88
N THR A 255 3.74 19.74 6.95
CA THR A 255 3.63 18.27 7.00
C THR A 255 4.64 17.65 7.96
N GLN A 256 4.53 16.33 8.14
CA GLN A 256 5.51 15.55 8.89
C GLN A 256 6.94 15.72 8.36
N SER A 257 7.15 15.48 7.07
CA SER A 257 8.47 15.57 6.46
C SER A 257 9.08 16.95 6.66
N TYR A 258 8.28 18.01 6.49
CA TYR A 258 8.73 19.38 6.66
C TYR A 258 9.21 19.68 8.09
N LEU A 259 8.39 19.37 9.09
CA LEU A 259 8.71 19.70 10.48
C LEU A 259 9.80 18.79 11.06
N SER A 260 9.87 17.52 10.62
CA SER A 260 10.92 16.57 11.02
C SER A 260 12.28 16.98 10.43
N LEU A 261 12.29 17.40 9.15
CA LEU A 261 13.49 17.95 8.51
C LEU A 261 13.95 19.23 9.20
N LEU A 262 13.04 20.16 9.50
CA LEU A 262 13.37 21.41 10.20
C LEU A 262 13.91 21.15 11.61
N GLU A 263 13.32 20.22 12.37
CA GLU A 263 13.83 19.81 13.68
C GLU A 263 15.27 19.30 13.55
N MET A 264 15.52 18.41 12.59
CA MET A 264 16.85 17.84 12.40
C MET A 264 17.88 18.89 12.00
N LEU A 265 17.57 19.76 11.03
CA LEU A 265 18.47 20.84 10.61
C LEU A 265 18.79 21.78 11.77
N THR A 266 17.80 22.10 12.59
CA THR A 266 17.98 22.95 13.78
C THR A 266 18.84 22.26 14.83
N ALA A 267 18.63 20.97 15.07
CA ALA A 267 19.45 20.18 15.99
C ALA A 267 20.92 20.08 15.51
N ARG A 268 21.15 19.91 14.20
CA ARG A 268 22.50 19.90 13.61
C ARG A 268 23.17 21.26 13.69
N ALA A 269 22.44 22.34 13.45
CA ALA A 269 22.96 23.70 13.62
C ALA A 269 23.42 23.94 15.06
N LEU A 270 22.61 23.48 16.04
CA LEU A 270 22.97 23.54 17.46
C LEU A 270 24.21 22.69 17.77
N GLN A 271 24.31 21.49 17.21
CA GLN A 271 25.47 20.61 17.35
C GLN A 271 26.76 21.28 16.86
N GLN A 272 26.72 21.88 15.66
CA GLN A 272 27.85 22.59 15.09
C GLN A 272 28.26 23.79 15.94
N GLN A 273 27.29 24.52 16.50
CA GLN A 273 27.55 25.67 17.37
C GLN A 273 28.16 25.26 18.72
N GLN A 274 27.73 24.14 19.31
CA GLN A 274 28.15 23.72 20.64
C GLN A 274 29.32 22.73 20.63
N GLY A 275 29.63 22.12 19.50
CA GLY A 275 30.65 21.05 19.39
C GLY A 275 30.25 19.74 20.07
N ARG A 276 28.96 19.53 20.39
CA ARG A 276 28.43 18.29 21.00
C ARG A 276 27.03 17.98 20.47
N GLU A 277 26.63 16.72 20.55
CA GLU A 277 25.25 16.31 20.27
C GLU A 277 24.25 17.02 21.19
N PRO A 278 23.10 17.49 20.67
CA PRO A 278 22.00 17.99 21.47
C PRO A 278 21.45 16.87 22.37
N THR A 279 21.24 17.21 23.64
CA THR A 279 20.61 16.33 24.62
C THR A 279 19.17 16.01 24.24
N GLN A 280 18.61 14.95 24.82
CA GLN A 280 17.19 14.60 24.61
C GLN A 280 16.25 15.73 25.05
N GLU A 281 16.59 16.47 26.11
CA GLU A 281 15.83 17.62 26.59
C GLU A 281 15.87 18.79 25.60
N GLU A 282 17.04 19.11 25.04
CA GLU A 282 17.19 20.14 24.01
C GLU A 282 16.37 19.77 22.75
N ARG A 283 16.44 18.52 22.30
CA ARG A 283 15.63 18.02 21.16
C ARG A 283 14.13 18.11 21.45
N ALA A 284 13.69 17.69 22.64
CA ALA A 284 12.29 17.79 23.04
C ALA A 284 11.81 19.26 23.11
N ALA A 285 12.66 20.19 23.56
CA ALA A 285 12.36 21.62 23.58
C ALA A 285 12.26 22.21 22.16
N LEU A 286 13.17 21.83 21.25
CA LEU A 286 13.11 22.21 19.83
C LEU A 286 11.81 21.73 19.20
N TRP A 287 11.49 20.45 19.36
CA TRP A 287 10.24 19.86 18.85
C TRP A 287 9.01 20.58 19.39
N SER A 288 8.98 20.84 20.71
CA SER A 288 7.88 21.58 21.33
C SER A 288 7.73 22.99 20.76
N SER A 289 8.84 23.71 20.53
CA SER A 289 8.82 25.05 19.97
C SER A 289 8.30 25.06 18.53
N LEU A 290 8.76 24.13 17.69
CA LEU A 290 8.30 24.00 16.31
C LEU A 290 6.80 23.66 16.24
N ARG A 291 6.34 22.76 17.12
CA ARG A 291 4.94 22.38 17.21
C ARG A 291 4.05 23.56 17.62
N THR A 292 4.45 24.31 18.64
CA THR A 292 3.72 25.52 19.06
C THR A 292 3.60 26.51 17.91
N ARG A 293 4.70 26.79 17.22
CA ARG A 293 4.69 27.68 16.05
C ARG A 293 3.80 27.16 14.93
N ALA A 294 3.85 25.85 14.63
CA ALA A 294 3.00 25.25 13.61
C ALA A 294 1.50 25.37 13.95
N LEU A 295 1.14 25.20 15.22
CA LEU A 295 -0.23 25.38 15.71
C LEU A 295 -0.71 26.83 15.58
N GLU A 296 0.15 27.81 15.87
CA GLU A 296 -0.12 29.23 15.70
C GLU A 296 -0.30 29.58 14.22
N MET A 297 0.63 29.14 13.37
CA MET A 297 0.61 29.43 11.94
C MET A 297 -0.54 28.73 11.21
N GLY A 298 -0.98 27.55 11.67
CA GLY A 298 -2.08 26.79 11.08
C GLY A 298 -3.35 27.62 10.86
N ALA A 299 -3.65 28.57 11.75
CA ALA A 299 -4.83 29.43 11.62
C ALA A 299 -4.75 30.39 10.42
N LEU A 300 -3.54 30.81 10.04
CA LEU A 300 -3.25 31.77 8.97
C LEU A 300 -3.08 31.12 7.59
N LYS A 301 -3.05 29.78 7.54
CA LYS A 301 -2.88 29.01 6.29
C LYS A 301 -4.11 29.06 5.39
N SER A 302 -3.88 28.87 4.10
CA SER A 302 -4.92 28.61 3.10
C SER A 302 -5.68 27.31 3.46
N PRO A 303 -6.93 27.11 3.01
CA PRO A 303 -7.75 25.97 3.44
C PRO A 303 -7.07 24.60 3.30
N ARG A 304 -6.32 24.40 2.21
CA ARG A 304 -5.57 23.17 1.96
C ARG A 304 -4.37 23.02 2.92
N ALA A 305 -3.51 24.03 2.98
CA ALA A 305 -2.33 24.02 3.82
C ALA A 305 -2.69 23.93 5.32
N LYS A 306 -3.82 24.53 5.71
CA LYS A 306 -4.41 24.46 7.04
C LYS A 306 -4.77 23.01 7.41
N ALA A 307 -5.47 22.32 6.51
CA ALA A 307 -5.84 20.92 6.73
C ALA A 307 -4.62 20.00 6.84
N GLU A 308 -3.62 20.16 5.98
CA GLU A 308 -2.36 19.38 6.04
C GLU A 308 -1.59 19.64 7.34
N THR A 309 -1.51 20.90 7.76
CA THR A 309 -0.85 21.31 9.01
C THR A 309 -1.54 20.69 10.23
N TYR A 310 -2.86 20.85 10.36
CA TYR A 310 -3.59 20.30 11.50
C TYR A 310 -3.68 18.78 11.47
N PHE A 311 -3.71 18.16 10.29
CA PHE A 311 -3.66 16.70 10.16
C PHE A 311 -2.37 16.14 10.75
N TYR A 312 -1.22 16.74 10.41
CA TYR A 312 0.05 16.30 10.98
C TYR A 312 0.14 16.52 12.49
N LEU A 313 -0.28 17.69 12.97
CA LEU A 313 -0.27 18.00 14.39
C LEU A 313 -1.15 17.02 15.19
N TYR A 314 -2.27 16.60 14.60
CA TYR A 314 -3.17 15.60 15.16
C TYR A 314 -2.54 14.20 15.22
N GLU A 315 -1.88 13.75 14.13
CA GLU A 315 -1.24 12.42 14.08
C GLU A 315 -0.06 12.28 15.05
N THR A 316 0.61 13.39 15.38
CA THR A 316 1.78 13.39 16.28
C THR A 316 1.45 13.81 17.71
N GLU A 317 0.17 13.98 18.02
CA GLU A 317 -0.22 14.60 19.27
C GLU A 317 -0.11 13.69 20.49
N ARG A 318 0.19 14.31 21.63
CA ARG A 318 0.00 13.66 22.94
C ARG A 318 -1.46 13.79 23.37
N PRO A 319 -2.03 12.80 24.09
CA PRO A 319 -3.46 12.76 24.41
C PRO A 319 -4.06 14.01 25.07
N ALA A 320 -3.25 14.78 25.82
CA ALA A 320 -3.72 15.90 26.64
C ALA A 320 -4.15 17.16 25.86
N THR A 321 -3.64 17.38 24.64
CA THR A 321 -4.01 18.55 23.80
C THR A 321 -4.93 18.18 22.63
N ALA A 322 -5.16 16.88 22.44
CA ALA A 322 -5.79 16.25 21.28
C ALA A 322 -7.16 16.82 20.89
N GLY A 323 -7.96 17.22 21.88
CA GLY A 323 -9.29 17.78 21.62
C GLY A 323 -9.25 19.06 20.76
N SER A 324 -8.35 19.99 21.09
CA SER A 324 -8.28 21.29 20.43
C SER A 324 -7.78 21.24 18.99
N ILE A 325 -6.80 20.38 18.70
CA ILE A 325 -6.27 20.21 17.35
C ILE A 325 -7.23 19.40 16.49
N ARG A 326 -7.88 18.38 17.07
CA ARG A 326 -8.94 17.63 16.42
C ARG A 326 -10.06 18.54 15.91
N ASP A 327 -10.57 19.45 16.75
CA ASP A 327 -11.62 20.38 16.34
C ASP A 327 -11.17 21.26 15.16
N ARG A 328 -9.96 21.81 15.24
CA ARG A 328 -9.36 22.64 14.17
C ARG A 328 -9.15 21.84 12.88
N LEU A 329 -8.77 20.57 12.98
CA LEU A 329 -8.64 19.67 11.84
C LEU A 329 -9.99 19.42 11.18
N ILE A 330 -11.03 19.09 11.96
CA ILE A 330 -12.39 18.87 11.46
C ILE A 330 -12.90 20.10 10.72
N GLU A 331 -12.69 21.29 11.27
CA GLU A 331 -13.04 22.56 10.63
C GLU A 331 -12.26 22.81 9.33
N ALA A 332 -11.05 22.27 9.20
CA ALA A 332 -10.22 22.39 8.02
C ALA A 332 -10.50 21.32 6.94
N LEU A 333 -11.19 20.21 7.27
CA LEU A 333 -11.48 19.11 6.34
C LEU A 333 -12.14 19.53 5.01
N PRO A 334 -13.00 20.56 4.91
CA PRO A 334 -13.55 20.98 3.62
C PRO A 334 -12.48 21.31 2.57
N GLY A 335 -11.34 21.86 3.00
CA GLY A 335 -10.19 22.20 2.16
C GLY A 335 -9.14 21.09 2.04
N ALA A 336 -9.34 19.95 2.72
CA ALA A 336 -8.34 18.90 2.82
C ALA A 336 -8.06 18.21 1.46
N PRO A 337 -6.79 17.82 1.20
CA PRO A 337 -6.47 16.91 0.10
C PRO A 337 -7.16 15.55 0.25
N GLU A 338 -7.35 14.83 -0.86
CA GLU A 338 -7.96 13.50 -0.87
C GLU A 338 -7.28 12.52 0.10
N PHE A 339 -5.93 12.53 0.17
CA PHE A 339 -5.20 11.68 1.10
C PHE A 339 -5.57 11.93 2.57
N VAL A 340 -5.65 13.20 2.98
CA VAL A 340 -6.05 13.57 4.34
C VAL A 340 -7.49 13.13 4.60
N LEU A 341 -8.42 13.40 3.67
CA LEU A 341 -9.79 12.91 3.81
C LEU A 341 -9.86 11.39 3.92
N TRP A 342 -9.10 10.67 3.09
CA TRP A 342 -9.03 9.22 3.14
C TRP A 342 -8.56 8.74 4.51
N VAL A 343 -7.41 9.20 5.01
CA VAL A 343 -6.91 8.78 6.34
C VAL A 343 -7.91 9.13 7.45
N MET A 344 -8.54 10.31 7.38
CA MET A 344 -9.50 10.76 8.38
C MET A 344 -10.81 9.95 8.39
N LEU A 345 -11.31 9.58 7.22
CA LEU A 345 -12.55 8.81 7.06
C LEU A 345 -12.34 7.29 7.11
N ASP A 346 -11.10 6.84 6.95
CA ASP A 346 -10.70 5.44 6.99
C ASP A 346 -10.11 5.12 8.36
N SER A 347 -8.81 5.37 8.55
CA SER A 347 -8.06 5.00 9.75
C SER A 347 -8.46 5.77 11.02
N ASN A 348 -8.80 7.05 10.91
CA ASN A 348 -9.08 7.91 12.06
C ASN A 348 -10.56 8.17 12.33
N TRP A 349 -11.46 7.52 11.58
CA TRP A 349 -12.90 7.78 11.67
C TRP A 349 -13.44 7.71 13.10
N ARG A 350 -13.02 6.68 13.85
CA ARG A 350 -13.40 6.48 15.26
C ARG A 350 -13.10 7.67 16.16
N LYS A 351 -11.96 8.31 15.92
CA LYS A 351 -11.48 9.42 16.74
C LYS A 351 -12.16 10.74 16.41
N ILE A 352 -12.92 10.81 15.30
CA ILE A 352 -13.59 12.03 14.86
C ILE A 352 -15.11 11.93 14.81
N ARG A 353 -15.69 10.73 14.69
CA ARG A 353 -17.13 10.50 14.42
C ARG A 353 -18.10 11.12 15.42
N ASP A 354 -17.69 11.33 16.68
CA ASP A 354 -18.50 11.97 17.72
C ASP A 354 -18.74 13.47 17.44
N ALA A 355 -17.97 14.10 16.55
CA ALA A 355 -18.25 15.45 16.04
C ALA A 355 -19.29 15.46 14.92
N ARG A 356 -20.38 14.70 15.10
CA ARG A 356 -21.43 14.44 14.10
C ARG A 356 -21.94 15.72 13.43
N GLU A 357 -22.28 16.73 14.24
CA GLU A 357 -22.85 17.99 13.76
C GLU A 357 -21.93 18.75 12.80
N LYS A 358 -20.60 18.67 13.00
CA LYS A 358 -19.61 19.28 12.11
C LYS A 358 -19.32 18.41 10.89
N LEU A 359 -19.31 17.08 11.05
CA LEU A 359 -18.90 16.14 10.00
C LEU A 359 -19.98 15.90 8.95
N GLU A 360 -21.26 15.83 9.34
CA GLU A 360 -22.38 15.56 8.43
C GLU A 360 -22.38 16.46 7.17
N PRO A 361 -22.35 17.81 7.27
CA PRO A 361 -22.33 18.66 6.07
C PRO A 361 -21.04 18.50 5.24
N ILE A 362 -19.92 18.16 5.87
CA ILE A 362 -18.64 17.91 5.16
C ILE A 362 -18.76 16.62 4.36
N LEU A 363 -19.28 15.56 4.97
CA LEU A 363 -19.47 14.25 4.34
C LEU A 363 -20.47 14.33 3.19
N GLU A 364 -21.56 15.08 3.33
CA GLU A 364 -22.48 15.33 2.23
C GLU A 364 -21.78 16.01 1.05
N ALA A 365 -21.02 17.08 1.32
CA ALA A 365 -20.30 17.80 0.29
C ALA A 365 -19.25 16.94 -0.41
N VAL A 366 -18.51 16.11 0.34
CA VAL A 366 -17.49 15.20 -0.21
C VAL A 366 -18.13 14.04 -0.96
N ALA A 367 -19.19 13.42 -0.43
CA ALA A 367 -19.91 12.33 -1.06
C ALA A 367 -20.55 12.73 -2.39
N ARG A 368 -20.95 14.01 -2.56
CA ARG A 368 -21.50 14.52 -3.83
C ARG A 368 -20.44 14.76 -4.91
N ARG A 369 -19.15 14.82 -4.56
CA ARG A 369 -18.07 15.00 -5.56
C ARG A 369 -18.09 13.83 -6.55
N SER A 370 -17.72 14.10 -7.80
CA SER A 370 -17.39 13.06 -8.77
C SER A 370 -15.96 12.61 -8.47
N SER A 371 -15.72 11.31 -8.28
CA SER A 371 -14.34 10.85 -8.07
C SER A 371 -13.60 10.71 -9.38
N THR A 372 -12.28 10.92 -9.30
CA THR A 372 -11.38 10.80 -10.45
C THR A 372 -10.97 9.32 -10.63
N PRO A 373 -10.76 8.83 -11.87
CA PRO A 373 -10.35 7.44 -12.09
C PRO A 373 -9.03 7.05 -11.42
N ALA A 374 -8.15 8.02 -11.18
CA ALA A 374 -6.83 7.85 -10.57
C ALA A 374 -6.80 8.20 -9.07
N GLY A 375 -7.91 8.69 -8.50
CA GLY A 375 -7.97 9.20 -7.13
C GLY A 375 -8.23 8.11 -6.08
N LEU A 376 -7.97 8.45 -4.83
CA LEU A 376 -8.45 7.66 -3.70
C LEU A 376 -9.99 7.69 -3.72
N ARG A 377 -10.65 6.57 -3.41
CA ARG A 377 -12.12 6.42 -3.42
C ARG A 377 -12.80 7.13 -2.23
N VAL A 378 -12.51 8.43 -2.09
CA VAL A 378 -12.94 9.27 -0.96
C VAL A 378 -14.45 9.53 -0.98
N PRO A 379 -15.11 9.83 -2.12
CA PRO A 379 -16.55 10.09 -2.12
C PRO A 379 -17.39 8.89 -1.64
N GLY A 380 -17.08 7.68 -2.07
CA GLY A 380 -17.77 6.46 -1.60
C GLY A 380 -17.49 6.14 -0.14
N LEU A 381 -16.27 6.41 0.33
CA LEU A 381 -15.95 6.31 1.75
C LEU A 381 -16.73 7.34 2.57
N ALA A 382 -16.79 8.60 2.11
CA ALA A 382 -17.56 9.66 2.74
C ALA A 382 -19.06 9.34 2.76
N LEU A 383 -19.58 8.77 1.69
CA LEU A 383 -20.97 8.31 1.60
C LEU A 383 -21.27 7.20 2.62
N ARG A 384 -20.36 6.22 2.77
CA ARG A 384 -20.48 5.17 3.80
C ARG A 384 -20.50 5.78 5.20
N ARG A 385 -19.58 6.71 5.50
CA ARG A 385 -19.54 7.40 6.80
C ARG A 385 -20.74 8.29 7.03
N LEU A 386 -21.26 8.93 5.99
CA LEU A 386 -22.51 9.66 6.06
C LEU A 386 -23.67 8.73 6.41
N ALA A 387 -23.74 7.52 5.84
CA ALA A 387 -24.81 6.57 6.17
C ALA A 387 -24.82 6.17 7.65
N GLU A 388 -23.65 6.11 8.30
CA GLU A 388 -23.52 5.88 9.73
C GLU A 388 -24.08 7.04 10.57
N LEU A 389 -24.03 8.27 10.07
CA LEU A 389 -24.50 9.47 10.78
C LEU A 389 -25.93 9.88 10.40
N ASN A 390 -26.27 9.81 9.12
CA ASN A 390 -27.55 10.21 8.52
C ASN A 390 -27.84 9.34 7.28
N ALA A 391 -28.44 8.18 7.52
CA ALA A 391 -28.80 7.22 6.48
C ALA A 391 -29.71 7.83 5.39
N ALA A 392 -30.66 8.70 5.76
CA ALA A 392 -31.58 9.32 4.82
C ALA A 392 -30.87 10.26 3.83
N ALA A 393 -29.92 11.07 4.32
CA ALA A 393 -29.12 11.94 3.46
C ALA A 393 -28.21 11.12 2.52
N ALA A 394 -27.60 10.04 3.03
CA ALA A 394 -26.80 9.14 2.21
C ALA A 394 -27.64 8.47 1.10
N GLU A 395 -28.81 7.92 1.43
CA GLU A 395 -29.72 7.33 0.45
C GLU A 395 -30.15 8.31 -0.64
N GLU A 396 -30.40 9.57 -0.28
CA GLU A 396 -30.73 10.62 -1.26
C GLU A 396 -29.55 10.93 -2.19
N ILE A 397 -28.32 10.95 -1.68
CA ILE A 397 -27.12 11.11 -2.51
C ILE A 397 -26.94 9.92 -3.44
N VAL A 398 -27.12 8.69 -2.97
CA VAL A 398 -27.07 7.49 -3.83
C VAL A 398 -28.11 7.58 -4.93
N ARG A 399 -29.36 7.92 -4.60
CA ARG A 399 -30.43 8.10 -5.57
C ARG A 399 -30.08 9.16 -6.61
N SER A 400 -29.58 10.31 -6.17
CA SER A 400 -29.18 11.41 -7.05
C SER A 400 -28.03 11.02 -7.99
N LYS A 401 -27.01 10.31 -7.48
CA LYS A 401 -25.88 9.84 -8.30
C LYS A 401 -26.30 8.79 -9.32
N LEU A 402 -27.14 7.84 -8.91
CA LEU A 402 -27.73 6.88 -9.83
C LEU A 402 -28.53 7.58 -10.93
N GLN A 403 -29.29 8.62 -10.55
CA GLN A 403 -30.07 9.45 -11.47
C GLN A 403 -29.22 10.27 -12.46
N ALA A 404 -28.05 10.75 -12.03
CA ALA A 404 -27.12 11.50 -12.86
C ALA A 404 -26.33 10.62 -13.84
N GLY A 405 -26.22 9.30 -13.59
CA GLY A 405 -25.40 8.40 -14.39
C GLY A 405 -23.90 8.50 -14.13
N ASP A 406 -23.51 9.04 -12.97
CA ASP A 406 -22.12 9.06 -12.50
C ASP A 406 -21.61 7.61 -12.37
N SER A 407 -20.85 7.15 -13.36
CA SER A 407 -20.60 5.71 -13.60
C SER A 407 -19.23 5.19 -13.16
N TYR A 408 -18.34 6.05 -12.66
CA TYR A 408 -16.90 5.73 -12.69
C TYR A 408 -16.16 5.52 -11.39
N SER A 409 -16.73 5.75 -10.20
CA SER A 409 -15.82 5.83 -9.04
C SER A 409 -16.17 5.09 -7.75
N ASP A 410 -17.42 4.71 -7.49
CA ASP A 410 -17.77 4.10 -6.20
C ASP A 410 -18.84 3.01 -6.28
N ASP A 411 -19.00 2.37 -7.45
CA ASP A 411 -20.07 1.38 -7.68
C ASP A 411 -20.11 0.31 -6.57
N ALA A 412 -18.96 -0.20 -6.11
CA ALA A 412 -18.96 -1.16 -5.00
C ALA A 412 -19.60 -0.63 -3.71
N ARG A 413 -19.33 0.63 -3.33
CA ARG A 413 -19.90 1.25 -2.11
C ARG A 413 -21.35 1.65 -2.31
N LEU A 414 -21.74 2.10 -3.50
CA LEU A 414 -23.15 2.37 -3.81
C LEU A 414 -24.00 1.11 -3.63
N LEU A 415 -23.49 -0.05 -4.04
CA LEU A 415 -24.22 -1.32 -3.98
C LEU A 415 -24.44 -1.86 -2.56
N GLU A 416 -23.73 -1.34 -1.56
CA GLU A 416 -23.96 -1.64 -0.13
C GLU A 416 -25.32 -1.08 0.35
N PHE A 417 -25.85 -0.06 -0.32
CA PHE A 417 -27.12 0.56 0.07
C PHE A 417 -28.32 -0.28 -0.39
N SER A 418 -29.40 -0.18 0.38
CA SER A 418 -30.70 -0.75 0.02
C SER A 418 -31.61 0.38 -0.41
N LEU A 419 -31.86 0.50 -1.71
CA LEU A 419 -32.84 1.45 -2.23
C LEU A 419 -34.09 0.70 -2.68
N THR A 420 -35.26 1.29 -2.41
CA THR A 420 -36.50 0.79 -2.97
C THR A 420 -36.48 0.99 -4.49
N PRO A 421 -36.64 -0.07 -5.30
CA PRO A 421 -36.73 0.06 -6.76
C PRO A 421 -37.86 1.02 -7.15
N SER A 422 -37.68 1.78 -8.24
CA SER A 422 -38.70 2.70 -8.73
C SER A 422 -38.77 2.71 -10.26
N PRO A 423 -39.95 2.98 -10.85
CA PRO A 423 -40.08 3.07 -12.31
C PRO A 423 -39.20 4.15 -12.95
N ALA A 424 -38.82 5.19 -12.20
CA ALA A 424 -37.89 6.21 -12.69
C ALA A 424 -36.45 5.67 -12.78
N LEU A 425 -35.99 4.99 -11.73
CA LEU A 425 -34.66 4.39 -11.70
C LEU A 425 -34.53 3.23 -12.70
N ASP A 426 -35.56 2.40 -12.83
CA ASP A 426 -35.61 1.31 -13.80
C ASP A 426 -35.43 1.80 -15.24
N ARG A 427 -36.18 2.84 -15.62
CA ARG A 427 -36.08 3.45 -16.96
C ARG A 427 -34.69 3.99 -17.22
N LEU A 428 -34.11 4.71 -16.25
CA LEU A 428 -32.78 5.28 -16.40
C LEU A 428 -31.70 4.21 -16.57
N LEU A 429 -31.65 3.22 -15.67
CA LEU A 429 -30.64 2.17 -15.73
C LEU A 429 -30.77 1.35 -17.03
N LEU A 430 -32.00 1.11 -17.49
CA LEU A 430 -32.25 0.47 -18.78
C LEU A 430 -31.80 1.33 -19.97
N GLU A 431 -32.02 2.65 -19.94
CA GLU A 431 -31.56 3.56 -20.98
C GLU A 431 -30.02 3.63 -21.04
N GLN A 432 -29.36 3.76 -19.89
CA GLN A 432 -27.90 3.71 -19.77
C GLN A 432 -27.35 2.38 -20.29
N TYR A 433 -27.99 1.28 -19.90
CA TYR A 433 -27.63 -0.04 -20.40
C TYR A 433 -27.78 -0.14 -21.92
N ARG A 434 -28.85 0.38 -22.51
CA ARG A 434 -29.02 0.40 -23.98
C ARG A 434 -27.96 1.25 -24.69
N LYS A 435 -27.46 2.32 -24.06
CA LYS A 435 -26.39 3.17 -24.60
C LYS A 435 -24.99 2.53 -24.54
N GLY A 436 -24.85 1.36 -23.91
CA GLY A 436 -23.56 0.70 -23.78
C GLY A 436 -22.82 1.04 -22.48
N GLU A 437 -23.42 1.81 -21.57
CA GLU A 437 -22.79 2.18 -20.31
C GLU A 437 -22.64 0.96 -19.37
N PRO A 438 -21.59 0.93 -18.52
CA PRO A 438 -21.30 -0.18 -17.62
C PRO A 438 -22.17 -0.11 -16.34
N VAL A 439 -23.47 -0.36 -16.47
CA VAL A 439 -24.48 -0.22 -15.39
C VAL A 439 -25.02 -1.55 -14.89
N GLU A 440 -24.43 -2.67 -15.29
CA GLU A 440 -24.94 -4.02 -15.05
C GLU A 440 -25.07 -4.35 -13.55
N ALA A 441 -24.08 -3.95 -12.73
CA ALA A 441 -24.15 -4.18 -11.29
C ALA A 441 -25.24 -3.34 -10.62
N ARG A 442 -25.46 -2.10 -11.09
CA ARG A 442 -26.53 -1.22 -10.62
C ARG A 442 -27.91 -1.74 -11.02
N LEU A 443 -28.05 -2.26 -12.23
CA LEU A 443 -29.24 -3.02 -12.64
C LEU A 443 -29.47 -4.21 -11.71
N ALA A 444 -28.44 -5.03 -11.49
CA ALA A 444 -28.53 -6.21 -10.64
C ALA A 444 -28.96 -5.89 -9.21
N ARG A 445 -28.50 -4.78 -8.64
CA ARG A 445 -28.85 -4.38 -7.28
C ARG A 445 -30.19 -3.64 -7.17
N PHE A 446 -30.45 -2.65 -8.05
CA PHE A 446 -31.49 -1.66 -7.82
C PHE A 446 -32.70 -1.76 -8.76
N ALA A 447 -32.56 -2.40 -9.92
CA ALA A 447 -33.68 -2.49 -10.86
C ALA A 447 -34.78 -3.43 -10.35
N SER A 448 -36.03 -3.10 -10.59
CA SER A 448 -37.16 -3.96 -10.25
C SER A 448 -37.35 -5.06 -11.31
N ALA A 449 -38.12 -6.10 -10.97
CA ALA A 449 -38.51 -7.12 -11.94
C ALA A 449 -39.41 -6.59 -13.07
N ALA A 450 -39.98 -5.38 -12.94
CA ALA A 450 -40.92 -4.82 -13.91
C ALA A 450 -40.28 -4.51 -15.27
N VAL A 451 -38.97 -4.28 -15.32
CA VAL A 451 -38.22 -4.03 -16.57
C VAL A 451 -37.47 -5.26 -17.09
N LYS A 452 -37.76 -6.45 -16.54
CA LYS A 452 -37.07 -7.69 -16.92
C LYS A 452 -37.07 -7.93 -18.43
N ASP A 453 -38.23 -7.83 -19.07
CA ASP A 453 -38.37 -8.16 -20.49
C ASP A 453 -37.69 -7.12 -21.38
N GLU A 454 -37.68 -5.84 -20.99
CA GLU A 454 -36.87 -4.81 -21.64
C GLU A 454 -35.37 -5.06 -21.48
N VAL A 455 -34.91 -5.46 -20.30
CA VAL A 455 -33.50 -5.73 -20.02
C VAL A 455 -33.03 -6.97 -20.77
N TRP A 456 -33.84 -8.03 -20.85
CA TRP A 456 -33.57 -9.20 -21.70
C TRP A 456 -33.40 -8.80 -23.17
N ARG A 457 -34.33 -8.02 -23.73
CA ARG A 457 -34.24 -7.53 -25.12
C ARG A 457 -32.99 -6.67 -25.34
N ALA A 458 -32.65 -5.79 -24.40
CA ALA A 458 -31.46 -4.96 -24.48
C ALA A 458 -30.18 -5.80 -24.40
N PHE A 459 -30.15 -6.81 -23.53
CA PHE A 459 -29.04 -7.75 -23.40
C PHE A 459 -28.83 -8.51 -24.71
N GLU A 460 -29.87 -9.10 -25.29
CA GLU A 460 -29.77 -9.85 -26.56
C GLU A 460 -29.32 -8.95 -27.72
N ALA A 461 -29.86 -7.72 -27.81
CA ALA A 461 -29.43 -6.76 -28.82
C ALA A 461 -27.95 -6.38 -28.68
N ARG A 462 -27.50 -6.09 -27.45
CA ARG A 462 -26.08 -5.80 -27.18
C ARG A 462 -25.19 -6.99 -27.44
N PHE A 463 -25.66 -8.19 -27.12
CA PHE A 463 -24.93 -9.42 -27.33
C PHE A 463 -24.76 -9.72 -28.82
N ALA A 464 -25.83 -9.59 -29.61
CA ALA A 464 -25.80 -9.77 -31.07
C ALA A 464 -24.97 -8.70 -31.80
N ALA A 465 -24.90 -7.47 -31.26
CA ALA A 465 -24.12 -6.38 -31.84
C ALA A 465 -22.60 -6.47 -31.59
N ARG A 466 -22.12 -7.50 -30.87
CA ARG A 466 -20.69 -7.66 -30.61
C ARG A 466 -19.95 -8.07 -31.87
N THR A 467 -18.82 -7.42 -32.11
CA THR A 467 -17.85 -7.86 -33.11
C THR A 467 -17.17 -9.15 -32.65
N GLU A 468 -16.87 -10.05 -33.60
CA GLU A 468 -16.03 -11.22 -33.34
C GLU A 468 -14.72 -10.79 -32.66
N GLY A 469 -14.44 -11.34 -31.47
CA GLY A 469 -13.24 -11.03 -30.68
C GLY A 469 -13.43 -10.10 -29.48
N ALA A 470 -14.60 -9.47 -29.28
CA ALA A 470 -14.88 -8.68 -28.08
C ALA A 470 -14.89 -9.57 -26.80
N SER A 471 -14.00 -9.29 -25.85
CA SER A 471 -13.56 -10.25 -24.82
C SER A 471 -14.40 -10.34 -23.54
N ALA A 472 -15.46 -9.55 -23.36
CA ALA A 472 -16.18 -9.50 -22.09
C ALA A 472 -17.61 -10.06 -22.18
N CYS A 473 -17.84 -11.23 -21.56
CA CYS A 473 -19.19 -11.61 -21.20
C CYS A 473 -19.74 -10.60 -20.19
N PRO A 474 -20.99 -10.11 -20.30
CA PRO A 474 -21.51 -9.12 -19.37
C PRO A 474 -22.03 -9.88 -18.13
N THR A 475 -21.13 -10.47 -17.35
CA THR A 475 -21.46 -11.40 -16.26
C THR A 475 -22.33 -10.75 -15.18
N SER A 476 -22.14 -9.46 -14.90
CA SER A 476 -22.89 -8.74 -13.88
C SER A 476 -24.39 -8.59 -14.22
N VAL A 477 -24.80 -8.59 -15.49
CA VAL A 477 -26.24 -8.51 -15.84
C VAL A 477 -26.94 -9.83 -15.54
N PHE A 478 -26.21 -10.95 -15.56
CA PHE A 478 -26.79 -12.22 -15.12
C PHE A 478 -27.14 -12.21 -13.64
N ALA A 479 -26.44 -11.46 -12.79
CA ALA A 479 -26.86 -11.30 -11.39
C ALA A 479 -28.26 -10.65 -11.28
N TYR A 480 -28.60 -9.70 -12.16
CA TYR A 480 -29.97 -9.19 -12.29
C TYR A 480 -30.94 -10.31 -12.67
N PHE A 481 -30.68 -11.02 -13.76
CA PHE A 481 -31.58 -12.07 -14.23
C PHE A 481 -31.72 -13.21 -13.23
N PHE A 482 -30.66 -13.64 -12.55
CA PHE A 482 -30.75 -14.66 -11.50
C PHE A 482 -31.59 -14.21 -10.30
N ARG A 483 -31.65 -12.90 -10.03
CA ARG A 483 -32.52 -12.35 -9.00
C ARG A 483 -34.00 -12.30 -9.43
N VAL A 484 -34.30 -11.95 -10.69
CA VAL A 484 -35.69 -11.69 -11.14
C VAL A 484 -36.30 -12.79 -12.03
N ASP A 485 -35.49 -13.68 -12.59
CA ASP A 485 -35.83 -14.75 -13.54
C ASP A 485 -34.72 -15.81 -13.63
N ALA A 486 -34.53 -16.53 -12.52
CA ALA A 486 -33.45 -17.50 -12.38
C ALA A 486 -33.52 -18.62 -13.44
N GLU A 487 -34.71 -19.06 -13.83
CA GLU A 487 -34.87 -20.11 -14.83
C GLU A 487 -34.48 -19.62 -16.23
N GLY A 488 -34.92 -18.43 -16.63
CA GLY A 488 -34.52 -17.81 -17.89
C GLY A 488 -33.01 -17.61 -17.95
N ALA A 489 -32.42 -17.09 -16.87
CA ALA A 489 -30.97 -16.90 -16.75
C ALA A 489 -30.19 -18.22 -16.91
N THR A 490 -30.65 -19.28 -16.23
CA THR A 490 -30.06 -20.63 -16.29
C THR A 490 -30.10 -21.18 -17.71
N ARG A 491 -31.27 -21.15 -18.37
CA ARG A 491 -31.42 -21.63 -19.75
C ARG A 491 -30.51 -20.89 -20.71
N ARG A 492 -30.50 -19.56 -20.64
CA ARG A 492 -29.69 -18.72 -21.54
C ARG A 492 -28.20 -18.94 -21.32
N LEU A 493 -27.74 -19.00 -20.07
CA LEU A 493 -26.34 -19.29 -19.76
C LEU A 493 -25.91 -20.67 -20.29
N ALA A 494 -26.79 -21.67 -20.21
CA ALA A 494 -26.52 -23.00 -20.77
C ALA A 494 -26.42 -22.99 -22.30
N GLU A 495 -27.24 -22.21 -23.01
CA GLU A 495 -27.14 -22.01 -24.46
C GLU A 495 -25.81 -21.34 -24.84
N LEU A 496 -25.46 -20.24 -24.18
CA LEU A 496 -24.21 -19.52 -24.43
C LEU A 496 -22.96 -20.40 -24.27
N ARG A 497 -23.00 -21.34 -23.31
CA ARG A 497 -21.91 -22.30 -23.09
C ARG A 497 -21.83 -23.35 -24.21
N LYS A 498 -22.95 -23.79 -24.77
CA LYS A 498 -22.98 -24.77 -25.88
C LYS A 498 -22.35 -24.22 -27.15
N ASP A 499 -22.50 -22.92 -27.41
CA ASP A 499 -22.01 -22.27 -28.63
C ASP A 499 -20.49 -22.02 -28.63
N GLY A 500 -19.73 -22.68 -27.75
CA GLY A 500 -18.28 -22.53 -27.68
C GLY A 500 -17.82 -21.14 -27.22
N GLN A 501 -18.72 -20.30 -26.72
CA GLN A 501 -18.40 -19.00 -26.14
C GLN A 501 -17.83 -19.16 -24.73
N ALA A 502 -16.69 -19.84 -24.66
CA ALA A 502 -15.89 -20.18 -23.49
C ALA A 502 -15.29 -18.95 -22.77
N ARG A 503 -15.92 -17.77 -22.87
CA ARG A 503 -15.64 -16.61 -22.00
C ARG A 503 -16.89 -16.13 -21.25
N CYS A 504 -18.08 -16.69 -21.54
CA CYS A 504 -19.31 -16.54 -20.77
C CYS A 504 -19.50 -17.66 -19.73
N ILE A 505 -18.42 -17.94 -19.00
CA ILE A 505 -18.26 -19.22 -18.31
C ILE A 505 -18.82 -19.21 -16.89
N ALA A 506 -18.78 -18.08 -16.17
CA ALA A 506 -19.33 -17.97 -14.82
C ALA A 506 -19.91 -16.56 -14.59
N PRO A 507 -21.04 -16.43 -13.87
CA PRO A 507 -21.56 -15.13 -13.44
C PRO A 507 -20.67 -14.56 -12.31
N GLU A 508 -19.45 -14.16 -12.68
CA GLU A 508 -18.55 -13.49 -11.76
C GLU A 508 -18.93 -12.03 -11.59
N VAL A 509 -18.82 -11.57 -10.35
CA VAL A 509 -19.00 -10.18 -9.97
C VAL A 509 -17.86 -9.79 -9.00
N PRO A 510 -16.59 -9.72 -9.46
CA PRO A 510 -15.44 -9.57 -8.58
C PRO A 510 -15.54 -8.35 -7.67
N GLY A 511 -15.45 -8.57 -6.36
CA GLY A 511 -15.59 -7.53 -5.33
C GLY A 511 -17.03 -7.07 -5.07
N LEU A 512 -18.01 -7.68 -5.73
CA LEU A 512 -19.44 -7.40 -5.62
C LEU A 512 -20.25 -8.68 -5.31
N GLU A 513 -19.58 -9.76 -4.93
CA GLU A 513 -20.19 -11.07 -4.70
C GLU A 513 -21.30 -10.98 -3.66
N GLN A 514 -21.02 -10.33 -2.52
CA GLN A 514 -22.00 -10.19 -1.43
C GLN A 514 -23.23 -9.35 -1.81
N PRO A 515 -23.10 -8.10 -2.31
CA PRO A 515 -24.28 -7.28 -2.60
C PRO A 515 -25.14 -7.80 -3.76
N LEU A 516 -24.58 -8.66 -4.63
CA LEU A 516 -25.27 -9.19 -5.81
C LEU A 516 -25.69 -10.66 -5.69
N MET A 517 -25.32 -11.36 -4.60
CA MET A 517 -25.76 -12.72 -4.38
C MET A 517 -27.28 -12.79 -4.25
N SER A 518 -27.89 -13.71 -5.00
CA SER A 518 -29.32 -14.03 -4.92
C SER A 518 -29.51 -15.54 -4.87
N PRO A 519 -30.65 -16.05 -4.34
CA PRO A 519 -30.89 -17.49 -4.30
C PRO A 519 -30.81 -18.17 -5.69
N GLY A 520 -31.19 -17.47 -6.75
CA GLY A 520 -31.05 -17.99 -8.12
C GLY A 520 -29.60 -18.09 -8.57
N LEU A 521 -28.79 -17.08 -8.24
CA LEU A 521 -27.37 -17.03 -8.60
C LEU A 521 -26.58 -18.11 -7.84
N GLU A 522 -26.84 -18.26 -6.54
CA GLU A 522 -26.23 -19.29 -5.72
C GLU A 522 -26.50 -20.70 -6.24
N ARG A 523 -27.76 -21.00 -6.60
CA ARG A 523 -28.10 -22.29 -7.21
C ARG A 523 -27.33 -22.56 -8.49
N GLN A 524 -27.17 -21.54 -9.35
CA GLN A 524 -26.37 -21.68 -10.55
C GLN A 524 -24.88 -21.91 -10.23
N LEU A 525 -24.33 -21.16 -9.28
CA LEU A 525 -22.93 -21.31 -8.87
C LEU A 525 -22.68 -22.71 -8.28
N LEU A 526 -23.63 -23.28 -7.53
CA LEU A 526 -23.53 -24.66 -7.04
C LEU A 526 -23.54 -25.70 -8.16
N LEU A 527 -24.30 -25.46 -9.25
CA LEU A 527 -24.23 -26.29 -10.46
C LEU A 527 -22.87 -26.12 -11.15
N ASP A 528 -22.38 -24.89 -11.24
CA ASP A 528 -21.11 -24.53 -11.87
C ASP A 528 -19.91 -25.10 -11.11
N ALA A 529 -19.99 -25.20 -9.78
CA ALA A 529 -19.00 -25.87 -8.93
C ALA A 529 -18.83 -27.36 -9.26
N ARG A 530 -19.82 -27.98 -9.92
CA ARG A 530 -19.78 -29.37 -10.40
C ARG A 530 -19.32 -29.49 -11.86
N SER A 531 -18.99 -28.38 -12.50
CA SER A 531 -18.56 -28.36 -13.91
C SER A 531 -17.25 -29.14 -14.12
N THR A 532 -17.16 -29.82 -15.26
CA THR A 532 -15.92 -30.44 -15.74
C THR A 532 -14.90 -29.40 -16.21
N ASP A 533 -15.36 -28.22 -16.62
CA ASP A 533 -14.51 -27.08 -16.95
C ASP A 533 -13.91 -26.48 -15.67
N GLY A 534 -12.58 -26.47 -15.59
CA GLY A 534 -11.86 -25.99 -14.41
C GLY A 534 -12.04 -24.51 -14.14
N TRP A 535 -12.19 -23.68 -15.18
CA TRP A 535 -12.40 -22.25 -15.00
C TRP A 535 -13.80 -21.95 -14.48
N VAL A 536 -14.87 -22.55 -15.04
CA VAL A 536 -16.25 -22.43 -14.50
C VAL A 536 -16.24 -22.70 -13.00
N ARG A 537 -15.65 -23.85 -12.66
CA ARG A 537 -15.67 -24.39 -11.32
C ARG A 537 -14.88 -23.53 -10.34
N ALA A 538 -13.65 -23.15 -10.67
CA ALA A 538 -12.82 -22.30 -9.82
C ALA A 538 -13.48 -20.95 -9.51
N LYS A 539 -14.19 -20.38 -10.49
CA LYS A 539 -14.89 -19.10 -10.33
C LYS A 539 -16.15 -19.24 -9.50
N ALA A 540 -16.93 -20.30 -9.71
CA ALA A 540 -18.05 -20.62 -8.85
C ALA A 540 -17.63 -20.81 -7.39
N TYR A 541 -16.56 -21.57 -7.15
CA TYR A 541 -15.98 -21.77 -5.83
C TYR A 541 -15.56 -20.46 -5.16
N ARG A 542 -14.87 -19.58 -5.89
CA ARG A 542 -14.49 -18.25 -5.38
C ARG A 542 -15.70 -17.39 -5.01
N THR A 543 -16.71 -17.32 -5.87
CA THR A 543 -17.90 -16.50 -5.59
C THR A 543 -18.71 -17.06 -4.42
N LEU A 544 -18.83 -18.39 -4.32
CA LEU A 544 -19.50 -19.05 -3.19
C LEU A 544 -18.73 -18.85 -1.88
N SER A 545 -17.39 -18.91 -1.87
CA SER A 545 -16.63 -18.66 -0.64
C SER A 545 -16.84 -17.24 -0.11
N GLU A 546 -16.99 -16.27 -1.00
CA GLU A 546 -17.17 -14.86 -0.64
C GLU A 546 -18.59 -14.51 -0.16
N ALA A 547 -19.61 -15.11 -0.80
CA ALA A 547 -21.00 -14.66 -0.64
C ALA A 547 -22.05 -15.76 -0.52
N GLY A 548 -21.66 -17.03 -0.68
CA GLY A 548 -22.56 -18.16 -0.53
C GLY A 548 -23.16 -18.23 0.88
N SER A 549 -24.40 -18.66 0.96
CA SER A 549 -25.18 -18.88 2.16
C SER A 549 -24.65 -20.08 2.95
N ALA A 550 -25.13 -20.25 4.19
CA ALA A 550 -24.78 -21.40 5.02
C ALA A 550 -25.21 -22.73 4.35
N GLU A 551 -26.33 -22.68 3.63
CA GLU A 551 -26.93 -23.80 2.91
C GLU A 551 -26.06 -24.29 1.75
N ALA A 552 -25.15 -23.46 1.23
CA ALA A 552 -24.23 -23.84 0.16
C ALA A 552 -23.16 -24.85 0.61
N LEU A 553 -22.84 -24.92 1.91
CA LEU A 553 -21.76 -25.78 2.43
C LEU A 553 -21.99 -27.27 2.12
N GLY A 554 -23.20 -27.78 2.34
CA GLY A 554 -23.52 -29.20 2.10
C GLY A 554 -23.23 -29.63 0.66
N PRO A 555 -23.85 -28.96 -0.34
CA PRO A 555 -23.58 -29.20 -1.75
C PRO A 555 -22.10 -29.05 -2.17
N LEU A 556 -21.35 -28.12 -1.56
CA LEU A 556 -19.91 -27.95 -1.81
C LEU A 556 -19.10 -29.14 -1.26
N VAL A 557 -19.41 -29.61 -0.06
CA VAL A 557 -18.79 -30.79 0.54
C VAL A 557 -19.09 -32.05 -0.25
N GLU A 558 -20.29 -32.20 -0.80
CA GLU A 558 -20.63 -33.30 -1.71
C GLU A 558 -19.81 -33.26 -3.00
N ALA A 559 -19.56 -32.07 -3.55
CA ALA A 559 -18.79 -31.89 -4.77
C ALA A 559 -17.34 -32.40 -4.64
N LEU A 560 -16.79 -32.46 -3.43
CA LEU A 560 -15.47 -33.06 -3.14
C LEU A 560 -15.37 -34.53 -3.56
N SER A 561 -16.48 -35.27 -3.51
CA SER A 561 -16.49 -36.72 -3.77
C SER A 561 -16.53 -37.07 -5.27
N VAL A 562 -16.73 -36.08 -6.14
CA VAL A 562 -17.09 -36.29 -7.56
C VAL A 562 -15.89 -36.11 -8.51
N GLY A 563 -14.70 -35.71 -8.05
CA GLY A 563 -13.57 -35.39 -8.94
C GLY A 563 -12.20 -35.87 -8.47
N ALA A 564 -11.66 -36.92 -9.11
CA ALA A 564 -10.25 -37.30 -8.97
C ALA A 564 -9.34 -36.16 -9.49
N GLY A 565 -8.45 -35.65 -8.64
CA GLY A 565 -7.45 -34.62 -8.97
C GLY A 565 -7.93 -33.16 -8.93
N ARG A 566 -9.07 -32.86 -8.27
CA ARG A 566 -9.74 -31.55 -8.34
C ARG A 566 -10.17 -30.99 -6.97
N GLY A 567 -9.64 -31.55 -5.89
CA GLY A 567 -10.06 -31.25 -4.51
C GLY A 567 -9.62 -29.88 -4.00
N ASP A 568 -8.44 -29.38 -4.39
CA ASP A 568 -7.84 -28.23 -3.73
C ASP A 568 -8.62 -26.92 -3.89
N GLU A 569 -9.23 -26.65 -5.04
CA GLU A 569 -10.07 -25.47 -5.27
C GLU A 569 -11.31 -25.47 -4.37
N ALA A 570 -11.95 -26.63 -4.27
CA ALA A 570 -13.15 -26.84 -3.46
C ALA A 570 -12.82 -26.79 -1.97
N VAL A 571 -11.72 -27.43 -1.56
CA VAL A 571 -11.19 -27.35 -0.19
C VAL A 571 -10.91 -25.90 0.17
N PHE A 572 -10.20 -25.15 -0.69
CA PHE A 572 -9.91 -23.75 -0.45
C PHE A 572 -11.19 -22.91 -0.32
N ALA A 573 -12.18 -23.09 -1.21
CA ALA A 573 -13.42 -22.35 -1.12
C ALA A 573 -14.23 -22.68 0.15
N ILE A 574 -14.30 -23.94 0.55
CA ILE A 574 -14.95 -24.36 1.81
C ILE A 574 -14.23 -23.75 3.02
N LEU A 575 -12.90 -23.78 3.04
CA LEU A 575 -12.09 -23.20 4.12
C LEU A 575 -12.17 -21.67 4.18
N ASN A 576 -12.34 -20.98 3.06
CA ASN A 576 -12.41 -19.52 3.00
C ASN A 576 -13.86 -18.99 2.99
N GLY A 577 -14.84 -19.88 3.15
CA GLY A 577 -16.25 -19.52 3.19
C GLY A 577 -16.56 -18.53 4.29
N LYS A 578 -17.16 -17.39 3.95
CA LYS A 578 -17.42 -16.33 4.95
C LYS A 578 -18.68 -16.54 5.79
N ARG A 579 -19.62 -17.39 5.34
CA ARG A 579 -20.96 -17.51 5.95
C ARG A 579 -21.34 -18.90 6.43
N TRP A 580 -20.41 -19.85 6.49
CA TRP A 580 -20.68 -21.18 7.03
C TRP A 580 -19.68 -21.64 8.07
N PHE A 581 -20.15 -22.39 9.05
CA PHE A 581 -19.33 -23.02 10.07
C PHE A 581 -18.89 -24.45 9.67
N LEU A 582 -17.63 -24.81 9.96
CA LEU A 582 -17.07 -26.13 9.64
C LEU A 582 -17.09 -27.05 10.87
N THR A 583 -17.72 -28.21 10.73
CA THR A 583 -17.75 -29.25 11.77
C THR A 583 -16.56 -30.21 11.66
N ASP A 584 -16.28 -30.99 12.72
CA ASP A 584 -15.27 -32.06 12.66
C ASP A 584 -15.52 -33.07 11.54
N ALA A 585 -16.79 -33.37 11.25
CA ALA A 585 -17.16 -34.23 10.13
C ALA A 585 -16.78 -33.59 8.78
N THR A 586 -16.96 -32.27 8.64
CA THR A 586 -16.52 -31.52 7.46
C THR A 586 -15.01 -31.51 7.34
N TYR A 587 -14.27 -31.23 8.42
CA TYR A 587 -12.81 -31.30 8.42
C TYR A 587 -12.28 -32.69 8.06
N ALA A 588 -12.88 -33.76 8.59
CA ALA A 588 -12.51 -35.12 8.24
C ALA A 588 -12.68 -35.41 6.73
N ARG A 589 -13.77 -34.92 6.13
CA ARG A 589 -13.98 -35.01 4.67
C ARG A 589 -12.96 -34.20 3.89
N LEU A 590 -12.66 -32.98 4.30
CA LEU A 590 -11.63 -32.14 3.67
C LEU A 590 -10.25 -32.80 3.72
N LYS A 591 -9.89 -33.41 4.87
CA LYS A 591 -8.62 -34.15 5.03
C LYS A 591 -8.52 -35.37 4.13
N ALA A 592 -9.63 -36.03 3.83
CA ALA A 592 -9.64 -37.21 2.98
C ALA A 592 -9.37 -36.90 1.50
N VAL A 593 -9.52 -35.64 1.07
CA VAL A 593 -9.44 -35.23 -0.34
C VAL A 593 -8.39 -34.15 -0.63
N CYS A 594 -7.80 -33.55 0.39
CA CYS A 594 -6.77 -32.51 0.22
C CYS A 594 -5.45 -33.10 -0.30
N SER A 595 -4.68 -32.31 -1.04
CA SER A 595 -3.32 -32.66 -1.45
C SER A 595 -2.32 -32.45 -0.30
N PRO A 596 -1.29 -33.30 -0.14
CA PRO A 596 -0.36 -33.28 1.01
C PRO A 596 0.42 -31.96 1.21
N ASP A 597 0.47 -31.10 0.20
CA ASP A 597 1.36 -29.92 0.21
C ASP A 597 0.80 -28.75 1.03
N HIS A 598 -0.20 -28.02 0.51
CA HIS A 598 -0.66 -26.75 1.10
C HIS A 598 -2.05 -26.85 1.72
N SER A 599 -3.01 -27.46 1.02
CA SER A 599 -4.40 -27.53 1.45
C SER A 599 -4.58 -28.38 2.70
N CYS A 600 -3.93 -29.55 2.82
CA CYS A 600 -4.04 -30.36 4.04
C CYS A 600 -3.49 -29.66 5.29
N ARG A 601 -2.35 -28.96 5.18
CA ARG A 601 -1.79 -28.17 6.29
C ARG A 601 -2.75 -27.06 6.74
N GLU A 602 -3.41 -26.41 5.80
CA GLU A 602 -4.38 -25.37 6.09
C GLU A 602 -5.66 -25.94 6.73
N VAL A 603 -6.15 -27.10 6.25
CA VAL A 603 -7.25 -27.84 6.88
C VAL A 603 -6.90 -28.20 8.32
N GLU A 604 -5.69 -28.71 8.56
CA GLU A 604 -5.21 -29.05 9.90
C GLU A 604 -5.09 -27.84 10.81
N ARG A 605 -4.48 -26.76 10.32
CA ARG A 605 -4.35 -25.49 11.05
C ARG A 605 -5.73 -24.96 11.48
N LEU A 606 -6.66 -24.83 10.52
CA LEU A 606 -8.01 -24.32 10.78
C LEU A 606 -8.82 -25.26 11.68
N GLN A 607 -8.65 -26.59 11.56
CA GLN A 607 -9.30 -27.52 12.49
C GLN A 607 -8.78 -27.34 13.91
N GLN A 608 -7.47 -27.15 14.11
CA GLN A 608 -6.91 -26.91 15.44
C GLN A 608 -7.40 -25.59 16.03
N GLU A 609 -7.49 -24.53 15.21
CA GLU A 609 -8.04 -23.23 15.62
C GLU A 609 -9.55 -23.25 15.87
N SER A 610 -10.27 -24.23 15.29
CA SER A 610 -11.71 -24.45 15.47
C SER A 610 -12.05 -25.43 16.60
N LYS A 611 -11.13 -25.64 17.55
CA LYS A 611 -11.43 -26.39 18.78
C LYS A 611 -12.00 -25.46 19.84
N GLN A 612 -12.98 -25.95 20.58
CA GLN A 612 -13.51 -25.21 21.73
C GLN A 612 -12.47 -25.12 22.87
N PRO A 613 -12.44 -23.98 23.60
CA PRO A 613 -13.25 -22.78 23.38
C PRO A 613 -12.80 -22.00 22.14
N TYR A 614 -13.75 -21.58 21.31
CA TYR A 614 -13.42 -20.84 20.09
C TYR A 614 -12.83 -19.46 20.41
N LEU A 615 -11.74 -19.12 19.74
CA LEU A 615 -11.09 -17.83 19.93
C LEU A 615 -11.87 -16.71 19.22
N LEU A 616 -12.27 -15.72 20.02
CA LEU A 616 -12.83 -14.45 19.57
C LEU A 616 -11.82 -13.34 19.80
N ASN A 617 -11.67 -12.44 18.84
CA ASN A 617 -10.98 -11.18 19.06
C ASN A 617 -11.69 -10.06 18.32
N SER A 618 -11.57 -8.84 18.84
CA SER A 618 -11.88 -7.66 18.05
C SER A 618 -10.82 -7.50 16.97
N TRP A 619 -11.25 -7.08 15.78
CA TRP A 619 -10.35 -6.51 14.77
C TRP A 619 -10.81 -5.10 14.43
N ASP A 620 -9.83 -4.29 14.03
CA ASP A 620 -10.01 -2.95 13.52
C ASP A 620 -9.12 -2.83 12.29
N ALA A 621 -9.75 -2.68 11.13
CA ALA A 621 -9.04 -2.36 9.90
C ALA A 621 -9.82 -1.27 9.19
N HIS A 622 -9.13 -0.20 8.78
CA HIS A 622 -9.72 0.84 7.94
C HIS A 622 -10.95 1.51 8.61
N GLY A 623 -10.89 1.70 9.93
CA GLY A 623 -11.99 2.22 10.75
C GLY A 623 -13.28 1.41 10.65
N THR A 624 -13.16 0.17 10.18
CA THR A 624 -14.20 -0.83 10.22
C THR A 624 -13.82 -1.79 11.32
N GLU A 625 -14.75 -1.93 12.24
CA GLU A 625 -14.55 -2.72 13.43
C GLU A 625 -15.45 -3.93 13.41
N GLY A 626 -14.94 -5.04 13.89
CA GLY A 626 -15.68 -6.26 13.86
C GLY A 626 -15.31 -7.25 14.94
N VAL A 627 -15.90 -8.41 14.80
CA VAL A 627 -15.56 -9.62 15.55
C VAL A 627 -14.86 -10.56 14.58
N PHE A 628 -13.75 -11.13 15.03
CA PHE A 628 -13.08 -12.22 14.35
C PHE A 628 -13.32 -13.50 15.13
N LEU A 629 -13.72 -14.56 14.43
CA LEU A 629 -13.92 -15.89 14.97
C LEU A 629 -13.22 -16.88 14.03
N VAL A 630 -12.12 -17.48 14.50
CA VAL A 630 -11.27 -18.43 13.74
C VAL A 630 -10.72 -17.82 12.43
N ASN A 631 -11.45 -17.91 11.33
CA ASN A 631 -11.09 -17.43 9.99
C ASN A 631 -12.18 -16.52 9.41
N HIS A 632 -13.20 -16.17 10.20
CA HIS A 632 -14.32 -15.35 9.78
C HIS A 632 -14.21 -13.93 10.35
N GLN A 633 -14.37 -12.94 9.48
CA GLN A 633 -14.46 -11.52 9.84
C GLN A 633 -15.91 -11.05 9.74
N PHE A 634 -16.47 -10.62 10.86
CA PHE A 634 -17.82 -10.06 10.92
C PHE A 634 -17.74 -8.55 11.13
N VAL A 635 -18.18 -7.79 10.14
CA VAL A 635 -18.24 -6.32 10.19
C VAL A 635 -19.39 -5.82 11.08
N THR A 636 -20.45 -6.61 11.26
CA THR A 636 -21.60 -6.25 12.09
C THR A 636 -21.93 -7.36 13.09
N LEU A 637 -22.46 -6.97 14.25
CA LEU A 637 -22.94 -7.94 15.24
C LEU A 637 -24.14 -8.75 14.73
N ALA A 638 -24.96 -8.18 13.83
CA ALA A 638 -26.05 -8.91 13.20
C ALA A 638 -25.54 -10.08 12.35
N ALA A 639 -24.54 -9.85 11.49
CA ALA A 639 -23.92 -10.91 10.70
C ALA A 639 -23.24 -11.97 11.59
N PHE A 640 -22.63 -11.53 12.69
CA PHE A 640 -22.08 -12.44 13.69
C PHE A 640 -23.16 -13.30 14.36
N GLY A 641 -24.30 -12.71 14.74
CA GLY A 641 -25.44 -13.44 15.32
C GLY A 641 -26.07 -14.45 14.37
N GLU A 642 -26.23 -14.10 13.09
CA GLU A 642 -26.64 -15.05 12.05
C GLU A 642 -25.69 -16.25 11.97
N PHE A 643 -24.38 -16.02 12.08
CA PHE A 643 -23.38 -17.07 12.08
C PHE A 643 -23.43 -17.93 13.35
N LEU A 644 -23.64 -17.32 14.52
CA LEU A 644 -23.81 -18.05 15.77
C LEU A 644 -24.98 -19.04 15.70
N GLY A 645 -26.05 -18.73 14.96
CA GLY A 645 -27.16 -19.66 14.73
C GLY A 645 -26.76 -21.01 14.12
N GLN A 646 -25.55 -21.13 13.55
CA GLN A 646 -25.02 -22.37 12.98
C GLN A 646 -24.25 -23.24 13.98
N LEU A 647 -23.90 -22.70 15.15
CA LEU A 647 -23.13 -23.38 16.17
C LEU A 647 -24.05 -24.14 17.15
N PRO A 648 -23.61 -25.29 17.70
CA PRO A 648 -24.39 -26.00 18.71
C PRO A 648 -24.64 -25.17 19.98
N ASN A 649 -25.79 -25.36 20.61
CA ASN A 649 -26.05 -24.81 21.95
C ASN A 649 -24.98 -25.27 22.95
N GLY A 650 -24.62 -24.40 23.89
CA GLY A 650 -23.59 -24.67 24.89
C GLY A 650 -22.16 -24.48 24.39
N THR A 651 -21.98 -24.03 23.13
CA THR A 651 -20.64 -23.71 22.59
C THR A 651 -19.92 -22.67 23.45
N GLU A 652 -18.65 -22.94 23.71
CA GLU A 652 -17.77 -22.09 24.53
C GLU A 652 -16.83 -21.26 23.66
N PHE A 653 -16.61 -20.00 24.08
CA PHE A 653 -15.74 -19.05 23.41
C PHE A 653 -14.76 -18.44 24.39
N GLN A 654 -13.57 -18.07 23.95
CA GLN A 654 -12.59 -17.33 24.72
C GLN A 654 -12.26 -16.01 24.03
N TRP A 655 -12.28 -14.91 24.77
CA TRP A 655 -11.95 -13.59 24.21
C TRP A 655 -10.44 -13.33 24.32
N ARG A 656 -9.75 -13.31 23.18
CA ARG A 656 -8.34 -12.93 23.09
C ARG A 656 -8.23 -11.43 22.90
N SER A 657 -7.86 -10.72 23.98
CA SER A 657 -7.55 -9.30 23.89
C SER A 657 -6.25 -9.05 23.11
N GLY A 658 -6.17 -7.93 22.39
CA GLY A 658 -4.94 -7.48 21.71
C GLY A 658 -3.78 -7.09 22.63
N GLY A 659 -3.92 -7.27 23.95
CA GLY A 659 -2.96 -6.90 24.98
C GLY A 659 -3.58 -5.99 26.05
N PRO A 660 -3.05 -5.96 27.29
CA PRO A 660 -3.53 -5.07 28.34
C PRO A 660 -2.92 -3.65 28.25
N PRO A 661 -3.68 -2.61 28.65
CA PRO A 661 -5.10 -2.64 29.04
C PRO A 661 -6.07 -2.68 27.84
N MET A 662 -7.15 -3.45 27.98
CA MET A 662 -8.26 -3.51 27.01
C MET A 662 -8.90 -2.11 26.86
N ARG A 663 -9.11 -1.66 25.63
CA ARG A 663 -9.72 -0.35 25.35
C ARG A 663 -11.20 -0.36 25.73
N THR A 664 -11.76 0.79 26.13
CA THR A 664 -13.18 0.93 26.51
C THR A 664 -14.13 0.38 25.44
N GLU A 665 -13.82 0.61 24.17
CA GLU A 665 -14.63 0.20 23.03
C GLU A 665 -14.54 -1.31 22.78
N GLU A 666 -13.35 -1.90 22.99
CA GLU A 666 -13.18 -3.36 22.97
C GLU A 666 -13.99 -4.00 24.10
N ALA A 667 -14.01 -3.37 25.28
CA ALA A 667 -14.83 -3.82 26.40
C ALA A 667 -16.34 -3.70 26.12
N GLU A 668 -16.79 -2.63 25.46
CA GLU A 668 -18.17 -2.48 24.98
C GLU A 668 -18.55 -3.54 23.95
N ARG A 669 -17.71 -3.77 22.95
CA ARG A 669 -17.94 -4.84 21.98
C ARG A 669 -17.96 -6.20 22.65
N ARG A 670 -17.01 -6.47 23.55
CA ARG A 670 -16.99 -7.72 24.31
C ARG A 670 -18.29 -7.90 25.09
N ARG A 671 -18.83 -6.86 25.73
CA ARG A 671 -20.13 -6.91 26.41
C ARG A 671 -21.27 -7.24 25.43
N ALA A 672 -21.33 -6.57 24.29
CA ALA A 672 -22.35 -6.83 23.27
C ALA A 672 -22.25 -8.26 22.70
N VAL A 673 -21.03 -8.75 22.49
CA VAL A 673 -20.76 -10.13 22.08
C VAL A 673 -21.20 -11.11 23.15
N VAL A 674 -20.87 -10.89 24.43
CA VAL A 674 -21.30 -11.75 25.54
C VAL A 674 -22.82 -11.85 25.61
N GLN A 675 -23.52 -10.73 25.45
CA GLN A 675 -24.98 -10.73 25.40
C GLN A 675 -25.50 -11.57 24.23
N LEU A 676 -24.96 -11.35 23.03
CA LEU A 676 -25.36 -12.09 21.83
C LEU A 676 -25.07 -13.59 21.95
N LEU A 677 -23.94 -13.98 22.55
CA LEU A 677 -23.64 -15.38 22.85
C LEU A 677 -24.69 -15.99 23.78
N ALA A 678 -25.08 -15.27 24.84
CA ALA A 678 -26.11 -15.75 25.78
C ALA A 678 -27.48 -15.93 25.10
N GLU A 679 -27.86 -15.01 24.20
CA GLU A 679 -29.10 -15.10 23.41
C GLU A 679 -29.13 -16.37 22.52
N HIS A 680 -27.97 -16.85 22.09
CA HIS A 680 -27.78 -18.09 21.33
C HIS A 680 -27.48 -19.31 22.22
N GLY A 681 -27.62 -19.23 23.54
CA GLY A 681 -27.37 -20.34 24.46
C GLY A 681 -25.89 -20.74 24.57
N MET A 682 -24.99 -19.80 24.34
CA MET A 682 -23.53 -19.97 24.34
C MET A 682 -22.90 -19.15 25.47
N ARG A 683 -21.62 -19.40 25.76
CA ARG A 683 -20.92 -18.70 26.85
C ARG A 683 -19.50 -18.30 26.49
N LEU A 684 -19.09 -17.14 27.00
CA LEU A 684 -17.69 -16.73 27.03
C LEU A 684 -17.04 -17.28 28.30
N VAL A 685 -16.01 -18.11 28.15
CA VAL A 685 -15.14 -18.60 29.23
C VAL A 685 -13.92 -17.70 29.37
N GLU A 686 -13.33 -17.67 30.56
CA GLU A 686 -12.14 -16.87 30.87
C GLU A 686 -10.86 -17.42 30.23
#